data_AF-A0A9X3WMB1-F1
#
_entry.id   AF-A0A9X3WMB1-F1
#
_cell.length_a   1.000
_cell.length_b   1.000
_cell.length_c   1.000
_cell.angle_alpha   90.00
_cell.angle_beta   90.00
_cell.angle_gamma   90.00
#
_symmetry.space_group_name_H-M   'P 1'
#
loop_
_entity.id
_entity.type
_entity.pdbx_description
1 polymer ?
#
loop_
_entity_poly.entity_id
_entity_poly.type
_entity_poly.pdbx_seq_one_letter_code
_entity_poly.pdbx_strand_id
1 'polypeptide(L)'
;MQVAEKYNVNLLGESSLLNDLTNIIEKESSFVINIFGEQGTGKTLLIHYLEQMGHVRCTVEQLESNEADSIIESVGDDKIILIDDVDHYTPKQQFRELMSETFRKFGHVKVIYTSNTKFFTEALPAITNFNIEIGNRTFTYDEFVSYIKNPHGGTQIVAGCEIPENIIKNMHLFATYCKNFTILSDVIESVTAMIKRNNNITPQEFVHILTKSDLFLKVKKDLVIDTKSVDDSDYLFIIRMKDKIEKLCDIILDCYPDERVLYEVLRNQFKNSTFIEDTFQLPIQYEDKVLNICLTYDPIELLVKLLGPRDIILKLNELNMGEASFTNSIEDKAKLILKSIGMNILNKPKGILFFHDRFQSNYKRIMDIESSNMSKEYLIGLGISCYQDLENVFYEMLNFYATYFNQSLSNFLQEYNTTYPNEKVHDKRITFGKYIGLFSFLNKICKQQDYQLKMFNLKKRDNHIIPTRLLTNIQELSSFRSFFTHFQKVSFEVPFKTYQKRVIKIHEYALSILQEFIDSRIFPEIIKIKEVRFDEFGRKQFVAADWKNAEIRFSLSSNVENIDIYSHYYMLRNEQSIAINPVLIPRYLEDNREMFDGAGYDKSSQTQLIQGSTLINKITPMKNARVLDIGCGNGKTTVELFRKEPSVSIDACDISQSMIDKAIENRQSEGIAQENIHFYCKDAIDLDENEQYDLVFSNAALHWIVDSEKMYTKIYNSLKNGGKLAVHQGGSECYAGLHEKVKKAIDELDFNMYYQNWTYPIFYPTKSQFHSLLGFIGFRDVRIDSVETDGSEYPNLVENFANAGMLPYLNHLPDENLKKKLKRTYFNLCEVEKVNQYTHRLYAFATKGD
;
A
#
# COMPACT_ATOMS: atom_id res chain seq x y z
N MET A 1 -22.68 -13.29 18.02
CA MET A 1 -23.75 -12.30 17.71
C MET A 1 -24.90 -12.93 16.92
N GLN A 2 -24.70 -13.53 15.74
CA GLN A 2 -25.82 -14.10 14.95
C GLN A 2 -26.59 -15.27 15.59
N VAL A 3 -25.97 -16.10 16.45
CA VAL A 3 -26.72 -17.11 17.25
C VAL A 3 -27.57 -16.43 18.33
N ALA A 4 -27.07 -15.36 18.94
CA ALA A 4 -27.80 -14.60 19.95
C ALA A 4 -28.97 -13.84 19.30
N GLU A 5 -28.78 -13.21 18.12
CA GLU A 5 -29.85 -12.58 17.32
C GLU A 5 -30.95 -13.55 16.90
N LYS A 6 -30.63 -14.81 16.57
CA LYS A 6 -31.64 -15.84 16.22
C LYS A 6 -32.58 -16.17 17.39
N TYR A 7 -32.15 -15.92 18.62
CA TYR A 7 -32.87 -16.23 19.86
C TYR A 7 -33.23 -14.98 20.67
N ASN A 8 -33.26 -13.81 20.01
CA ASN A 8 -33.54 -12.51 20.62
C ASN A 8 -32.61 -12.12 21.79
N VAL A 9 -31.37 -12.59 21.82
CA VAL A 9 -30.37 -12.16 22.80
C VAL A 9 -29.35 -11.22 22.15
N ASN A 10 -29.12 -10.04 22.73
CA ASN A 10 -28.11 -9.09 22.26
C ASN A 10 -27.08 -8.80 23.36
N LEU A 11 -25.80 -8.64 22.97
CA LEU A 11 -24.68 -8.43 23.88
C LEU A 11 -23.97 -7.14 23.43
N LEU A 12 -23.89 -6.13 24.29
CA LEU A 12 -23.40 -4.81 23.93
C LEU A 12 -22.18 -4.41 24.77
N GLY A 13 -21.22 -3.73 24.14
CA GLY A 13 -20.03 -3.19 24.79
C GLY A 13 -20.15 -1.68 25.07
N GLU A 14 -19.41 -1.20 26.07
CA GLU A 14 -19.52 0.16 26.62
C GLU A 14 -19.41 1.31 25.58
N SER A 15 -18.60 1.16 24.52
CA SER A 15 -18.35 2.22 23.52
C SER A 15 -19.39 2.33 22.41
N SER A 16 -20.27 1.33 22.25
CA SER A 16 -21.35 1.33 21.25
C SER A 16 -22.76 1.30 21.87
N LEU A 17 -22.82 1.21 23.20
CA LEU A 17 -24.03 0.96 23.97
C LEU A 17 -25.19 1.92 23.65
N LEU A 18 -24.93 3.23 23.55
CA LEU A 18 -25.99 4.22 23.36
C LEU A 18 -26.61 4.18 21.97
N ASN A 19 -25.79 4.06 20.92
CA ASN A 19 -26.27 4.01 19.53
C ASN A 19 -26.96 2.68 19.22
N ASP A 20 -26.47 1.59 19.80
CA ASP A 20 -27.05 0.26 19.59
C ASP A 20 -28.39 0.13 20.33
N LEU A 21 -28.48 0.62 21.58
CA LEU A 21 -29.75 0.66 22.31
C LEU A 21 -30.75 1.61 21.66
N THR A 22 -30.34 2.79 21.19
CA THR A 22 -31.22 3.73 20.46
C THR A 22 -31.82 3.07 19.22
N ASN A 23 -31.00 2.42 18.39
CA ASN A 23 -31.46 1.72 17.19
C ASN A 23 -32.42 0.55 17.48
N ILE A 24 -32.24 -0.14 18.62
CA ILE A 24 -33.14 -1.20 19.05
C ILE A 24 -34.47 -0.60 19.52
N ILE A 25 -34.42 0.48 20.29
CA ILE A 25 -35.56 1.21 20.88
C ILE A 25 -36.40 1.93 19.80
N GLU A 26 -35.79 2.56 18.79
CA GLU A 26 -36.52 3.27 17.73
C GLU A 26 -37.23 2.32 16.74
N LYS A 27 -36.78 1.06 16.61
CA LYS A 27 -37.34 0.08 15.66
C LYS A 27 -38.53 -0.72 16.18
N GLU A 28 -38.76 -0.71 17.49
CA GLU A 28 -39.82 -1.48 18.13
C GLU A 28 -40.98 -0.52 18.48
N SER A 29 -42.23 -0.93 18.28
CA SER A 29 -43.37 0.03 18.28
C SER A 29 -43.88 0.47 19.67
N SER A 30 -43.47 -0.25 20.73
CA SER A 30 -43.59 0.09 22.17
C SER A 30 -42.92 -1.01 23.03
N PHE A 31 -42.17 -0.66 24.07
CA PHE A 31 -41.52 -1.64 24.96
C PHE A 31 -41.19 -1.04 26.33
N VAL A 32 -41.13 -1.91 27.33
CA VAL A 32 -40.75 -1.60 28.73
C VAL A 32 -39.37 -2.20 28.97
N ILE A 33 -38.46 -1.41 29.55
CA ILE A 33 -37.08 -1.84 29.84
C ILE A 33 -36.94 -2.04 31.35
N ASN A 34 -36.69 -3.29 31.76
CA ASN A 34 -36.32 -3.61 33.14
C ASN A 34 -34.81 -3.73 33.24
N ILE A 35 -34.19 -2.94 34.11
CA ILE A 35 -32.73 -2.86 34.28
C ILE A 35 -32.32 -3.47 35.61
N PHE A 36 -31.53 -4.54 35.56
CA PHE A 36 -30.97 -5.20 36.74
C PHE A 36 -29.47 -4.87 36.88
N GLY A 37 -29.01 -4.52 38.10
CA GLY A 37 -27.61 -4.21 38.41
C GLY A 37 -27.37 -2.86 39.12
N GLU A 38 -26.23 -2.72 39.81
CA GLU A 38 -25.81 -1.47 40.46
C GLU A 38 -25.38 -0.40 39.43
N GLN A 39 -25.30 0.87 39.84
CA GLN A 39 -25.07 2.00 38.92
C GLN A 39 -23.75 1.89 38.16
N GLY A 40 -23.85 1.77 36.83
CA GLY A 40 -22.75 1.73 35.87
C GLY A 40 -23.15 2.40 34.56
N THR A 41 -22.15 2.74 33.76
CA THR A 41 -22.15 3.69 32.62
C THR A 41 -23.28 3.51 31.61
N GLY A 42 -23.81 2.30 31.43
CA GLY A 42 -24.88 2.04 30.47
C GLY A 42 -26.28 2.48 30.92
N LYS A 43 -26.63 2.13 32.16
CA LYS A 43 -27.93 2.45 32.79
C LYS A 43 -28.22 3.95 32.83
N THR A 44 -27.25 4.75 33.24
CA THR A 44 -27.41 6.20 33.44
C THR A 44 -27.54 6.96 32.12
N LEU A 45 -26.76 6.54 31.13
CA LEU A 45 -26.75 7.12 29.79
C LEU A 45 -28.05 6.82 29.03
N LEU A 46 -28.60 5.61 29.18
CA LEU A 46 -29.85 5.23 28.53
C LEU A 46 -31.06 5.94 29.13
N ILE A 47 -31.15 6.02 30.47
CA ILE A 47 -32.24 6.74 31.15
C ILE A 47 -32.23 8.22 30.73
N HIS A 48 -31.06 8.86 30.73
CA HIS A 48 -30.94 10.26 30.35
C HIS A 48 -31.29 10.51 28.88
N TYR A 49 -30.91 9.57 28.00
CA TYR A 49 -31.25 9.63 26.58
C TYR A 49 -32.76 9.50 26.34
N LEU A 50 -33.42 8.55 27.01
CA LEU A 50 -34.86 8.34 26.92
C LEU A 50 -35.66 9.53 27.49
N GLU A 51 -35.19 10.14 28.58
CA GLU A 51 -35.79 11.34 29.16
C GLU A 51 -35.70 12.57 28.22
N GLN A 52 -34.62 12.70 27.43
CA GLN A 52 -34.41 13.84 26.51
C GLN A 52 -35.13 13.72 25.16
N MET A 53 -35.32 12.50 24.64
CA MET A 53 -35.91 12.25 23.31
C MET A 53 -37.44 12.44 23.25
N GLY A 54 -38.10 12.64 24.39
CA GLY A 54 -39.46 13.21 24.40
C GLY A 54 -40.54 12.37 23.70
N HIS A 55 -40.48 11.04 23.71
CA HIS A 55 -41.62 10.18 23.33
C HIS A 55 -42.17 9.38 24.51
N VAL A 56 -43.49 9.52 24.70
CA VAL A 56 -44.34 8.99 25.79
C VAL A 56 -44.63 7.47 25.64
N ARG A 57 -43.67 6.63 25.22
CA ARG A 57 -43.91 5.17 25.04
C ARG A 57 -42.84 4.23 25.61
N CYS A 58 -41.95 4.72 26.47
CA CYS A 58 -41.03 3.86 27.20
C CYS A 58 -41.23 4.05 28.71
N THR A 59 -41.54 2.97 29.42
CA THR A 59 -41.49 2.93 30.88
C THR A 59 -40.25 2.16 31.29
N VAL A 60 -39.43 2.78 32.14
CA VAL A 60 -38.27 2.14 32.77
C VAL A 60 -38.69 1.75 34.17
N GLU A 61 -38.79 0.45 34.42
CA GLU A 61 -39.07 -0.08 35.76
C GLU A 61 -37.75 -0.55 36.38
N GLN A 62 -37.39 0.08 37.49
CA GLN A 62 -36.15 -0.20 38.20
C GLN A 62 -36.43 -1.24 39.27
N LEU A 63 -35.79 -2.41 39.16
CA LEU A 63 -35.98 -3.53 40.07
C LEU A 63 -34.69 -3.77 40.83
N GLU A 64 -34.76 -3.75 42.16
CA GLU A 64 -33.58 -4.00 43.00
C GLU A 64 -33.23 -5.49 43.04
N SER A 65 -31.93 -5.75 43.09
CA SER A 65 -31.24 -6.96 42.61
C SER A 65 -31.53 -8.27 43.35
N ASN A 66 -32.33 -8.27 44.41
CA ASN A 66 -32.29 -9.37 45.38
C ASN A 66 -33.43 -10.39 45.27
N GLU A 67 -34.37 -10.22 44.35
CA GLU A 67 -35.35 -11.27 44.03
C GLU A 67 -35.58 -11.37 42.52
N ALA A 68 -34.52 -11.71 41.78
CA ALA A 68 -34.63 -11.98 40.34
C ALA A 68 -35.68 -13.07 40.06
N ASP A 69 -35.80 -14.08 40.93
CA ASP A 69 -36.71 -15.21 40.73
C ASP A 69 -38.21 -14.92 40.95
N SER A 70 -38.58 -14.01 41.87
CA SER A 70 -40.01 -13.75 42.18
C SER A 70 -40.68 -12.79 41.20
N ILE A 71 -39.90 -11.95 40.50
CA ILE A 71 -40.41 -10.89 39.62
C ILE A 71 -40.60 -11.40 38.16
N ILE A 72 -39.93 -12.51 37.82
CA ILE A 72 -39.94 -13.23 36.53
C ILE A 72 -41.34 -13.70 36.10
N GLU A 73 -42.27 -13.90 37.03
CA GLU A 73 -43.63 -14.39 36.70
C GLU A 73 -44.58 -13.28 36.18
N SER A 74 -44.21 -12.00 36.25
CA SER A 74 -45.11 -10.87 35.91
C SER A 74 -44.84 -10.20 34.55
N VAL A 75 -43.85 -10.68 33.80
CA VAL A 75 -43.34 -10.02 32.59
C VAL A 75 -43.96 -10.64 31.34
N GLY A 76 -44.80 -9.88 30.64
CA GLY A 76 -45.42 -10.30 29.37
C GLY A 76 -44.55 -10.08 28.13
N ASP A 77 -44.97 -10.67 27.00
CA ASP A 77 -44.18 -10.89 25.78
C ASP A 77 -43.66 -9.63 25.04
N ASP A 78 -44.24 -8.45 25.29
CA ASP A 78 -43.92 -7.19 24.57
C ASP A 78 -42.77 -6.38 25.20
N LYS A 79 -41.88 -7.04 25.96
CA LYS A 79 -40.88 -6.35 26.80
C LYS A 79 -39.45 -6.62 26.33
N ILE A 80 -38.51 -5.71 26.65
CA ILE A 80 -37.08 -5.92 26.43
C ILE A 80 -36.41 -5.94 27.80
N ILE A 81 -35.67 -7.00 28.09
CA ILE A 81 -34.98 -7.15 29.37
C ILE A 81 -33.54 -6.69 29.18
N LEU A 82 -33.04 -5.77 30.00
CA LEU A 82 -31.64 -5.35 30.00
C LEU A 82 -30.96 -5.78 31.29
N ILE A 83 -29.86 -6.51 31.17
CA ILE A 83 -29.03 -6.96 32.28
C ILE A 83 -27.67 -6.28 32.16
N ASP A 84 -27.41 -5.31 33.04
CA ASP A 84 -26.25 -4.43 32.92
C ASP A 84 -25.03 -5.03 33.64
N ASP A 85 -23.83 -4.76 33.11
CA ASP A 85 -22.52 -5.07 33.68
C ASP A 85 -22.29 -6.55 34.03
N VAL A 86 -22.37 -7.42 33.01
CA VAL A 86 -22.23 -8.86 33.20
C VAL A 86 -20.81 -9.32 33.54
N ASP A 87 -19.84 -8.41 33.49
CA ASP A 87 -18.45 -8.68 33.87
C ASP A 87 -18.31 -8.95 35.38
N HIS A 88 -19.29 -8.52 36.19
CA HIS A 88 -19.35 -8.83 37.62
C HIS A 88 -19.67 -10.30 37.93
N TYR A 89 -20.23 -11.08 36.99
CA TYR A 89 -20.50 -12.50 37.18
C TYR A 89 -19.22 -13.33 37.02
N THR A 90 -18.37 -13.28 38.05
CA THR A 90 -17.16 -14.08 38.15
C THR A 90 -17.37 -15.16 39.21
N PRO A 91 -17.64 -16.43 38.81
CA PRO A 91 -17.06 -17.07 37.62
C PRO A 91 -17.98 -17.11 36.37
N LYS A 92 -17.37 -17.16 35.17
CA LYS A 92 -18.01 -17.25 33.82
C LYS A 92 -19.14 -18.29 33.70
N GLN A 93 -19.11 -19.31 34.55
CA GLN A 93 -20.14 -20.36 34.63
C GLN A 93 -21.48 -19.82 35.17
N GLN A 94 -21.47 -18.89 36.13
CA GLN A 94 -22.70 -18.24 36.63
C GLN A 94 -23.36 -17.36 35.56
N PHE A 95 -22.57 -16.68 34.73
CA PHE A 95 -23.11 -15.94 33.59
C PHE A 95 -23.75 -16.87 32.54
N ARG A 96 -23.14 -18.04 32.28
CA ARG A 96 -23.72 -19.05 31.38
C ARG A 96 -25.00 -19.66 31.95
N GLU A 97 -25.08 -19.90 33.26
CA GLU A 97 -26.28 -20.39 33.94
C GLU A 97 -27.40 -19.36 33.88
N LEU A 98 -27.11 -18.08 34.17
CA LEU A 98 -28.03 -16.96 34.04
C LEU A 98 -28.58 -16.87 32.61
N MET A 99 -27.71 -16.81 31.59
CA MET A 99 -28.08 -16.79 30.17
C MET A 99 -28.96 -17.98 29.79
N SER A 100 -28.61 -19.18 30.26
CA SER A 100 -29.36 -20.40 29.96
C SER A 100 -30.74 -20.39 30.62
N GLU A 101 -30.87 -19.83 31.82
CA GLU A 101 -32.13 -19.75 32.55
C GLU A 101 -33.05 -18.64 32.02
N THR A 102 -32.47 -17.48 31.66
CA THR A 102 -33.20 -16.40 30.97
C THR A 102 -33.69 -16.88 29.61
N PHE A 103 -32.85 -17.60 28.86
CA PHE A 103 -33.25 -18.19 27.59
C PHE A 103 -34.36 -19.25 27.75
N ARG A 104 -34.24 -20.14 28.73
CA ARG A 104 -35.22 -21.21 28.93
C ARG A 104 -36.60 -20.68 29.31
N LYS A 105 -36.66 -19.61 30.12
CA LYS A 105 -37.92 -18.99 30.56
C LYS A 105 -38.45 -17.95 29.57
N PHE A 106 -37.58 -17.19 28.89
CA PHE A 106 -37.94 -16.02 28.07
C PHE A 106 -37.37 -16.05 26.65
N GLY A 107 -37.07 -17.20 26.06
CA GLY A 107 -36.45 -17.30 24.72
C GLY A 107 -37.27 -16.72 23.55
N HIS A 108 -38.46 -16.18 23.81
CA HIS A 108 -39.30 -15.42 22.89
C HIS A 108 -39.17 -13.90 23.06
N VAL A 109 -38.69 -13.43 24.22
CA VAL A 109 -38.52 -12.02 24.61
C VAL A 109 -37.09 -11.58 24.33
N LYS A 110 -36.89 -10.32 23.93
CA LYS A 110 -35.55 -9.80 23.65
C LYS A 110 -34.81 -9.45 24.93
N VAL A 111 -33.66 -10.11 25.17
CA VAL A 111 -32.82 -9.90 26.34
C VAL A 111 -31.48 -9.32 25.91
N ILE A 112 -31.08 -8.22 26.54
CA ILE A 112 -29.86 -7.49 26.25
C ILE A 112 -28.95 -7.58 27.47
N TYR A 113 -27.68 -7.85 27.23
CA TYR A 113 -26.64 -7.87 28.27
C TYR A 113 -25.53 -6.88 27.92
N THR A 114 -24.91 -6.26 28.91
CA THR A 114 -23.82 -5.29 28.68
C THR A 114 -22.53 -5.68 29.39
N SER A 115 -21.37 -5.36 28.81
CA SER A 115 -20.04 -5.68 29.34
C SER A 115 -19.03 -4.56 29.05
N ASN A 116 -18.04 -4.41 29.93
CA ASN A 116 -17.03 -3.35 29.91
C ASN A 116 -15.63 -3.83 29.48
N THR A 117 -15.46 -5.12 29.19
CA THR A 117 -14.17 -5.70 28.79
C THR A 117 -14.28 -6.58 27.53
N LYS A 118 -13.15 -6.99 26.92
CA LYS A 118 -13.13 -7.94 25.77
C LYS A 118 -13.51 -9.39 26.15
N PHE A 119 -14.15 -9.55 27.29
CA PHE A 119 -14.64 -10.81 27.87
C PHE A 119 -15.38 -11.70 26.87
N PHE A 120 -16.03 -11.08 25.87
CA PHE A 120 -16.82 -11.75 24.82
C PHE A 120 -16.04 -12.42 23.69
N THR A 121 -14.92 -11.85 23.24
CA THR A 121 -14.16 -12.42 22.11
C THR A 121 -13.49 -13.75 22.45
N GLU A 122 -13.26 -14.01 23.74
CA GLU A 122 -12.72 -15.28 24.24
C GLU A 122 -13.81 -16.33 24.51
N ALA A 123 -15.09 -15.94 24.46
CA ALA A 123 -16.22 -16.80 24.81
C ALA A 123 -17.07 -17.28 23.61
N LEU A 124 -16.78 -16.84 22.36
CA LEU A 124 -17.60 -17.13 21.16
C LEU A 124 -16.79 -17.42 19.87
N PRO A 125 -16.95 -18.58 19.19
CA PRO A 125 -16.38 -18.85 17.87
C PRO A 125 -17.44 -18.91 16.73
N ALA A 126 -17.31 -18.12 15.64
CA ALA A 126 -17.85 -18.38 14.27
C ALA A 126 -17.58 -17.21 13.26
N ILE A 127 -16.77 -17.46 12.22
CA ILE A 127 -16.53 -16.64 11.01
C ILE A 127 -16.93 -17.51 9.79
N THR A 128 -17.65 -16.99 8.78
CA THR A 128 -18.12 -17.80 7.62
C THR A 128 -18.18 -17.05 6.28
N ASN A 129 -17.07 -16.53 5.74
CA ASN A 129 -16.95 -16.33 4.28
C ASN A 129 -15.47 -16.25 3.86
N PHE A 130 -14.92 -17.40 3.46
CA PHE A 130 -13.65 -17.50 2.73
C PHE A 130 -13.86 -18.35 1.48
N ASN A 131 -13.29 -17.91 0.36
CA ASN A 131 -13.24 -18.69 -0.88
C ASN A 131 -11.92 -19.46 -0.92
N ILE A 132 -11.99 -20.77 -1.09
CA ILE A 132 -10.82 -21.66 -1.17
C ILE A 132 -10.42 -21.85 -2.61
N GLU A 133 -9.15 -21.64 -2.95
CA GLU A 133 -8.60 -21.99 -4.26
C GLU A 133 -7.91 -23.35 -4.21
N ILE A 134 -8.43 -24.32 -4.96
CA ILE A 134 -7.87 -25.66 -5.10
C ILE A 134 -7.51 -25.89 -6.57
N GLY A 135 -6.20 -25.89 -6.85
CA GLY A 135 -5.71 -25.94 -8.23
C GLY A 135 -6.11 -24.66 -8.98
N ASN A 136 -6.90 -24.78 -10.04
CA ASN A 136 -7.41 -23.65 -10.84
C ASN A 136 -8.91 -23.38 -10.58
N ARG A 137 -9.48 -23.89 -9.47
CA ARG A 137 -10.89 -23.74 -9.14
C ARG A 137 -11.07 -23.13 -7.75
N THR A 138 -12.04 -22.25 -7.63
CA THR A 138 -12.44 -21.62 -6.38
C THR A 138 -13.69 -22.31 -5.84
N PHE A 139 -13.74 -22.57 -4.53
CA PHE A 139 -14.81 -23.25 -3.82
C PHE A 139 -15.27 -22.39 -2.63
N THR A 140 -16.57 -22.18 -2.48
CA THR A 140 -17.21 -21.72 -1.25
C THR A 140 -17.18 -22.81 -0.15
N TYR A 141 -17.54 -22.49 1.10
CA TYR A 141 -17.66 -23.51 2.16
C TYR A 141 -18.59 -24.65 1.76
N ASP A 142 -19.78 -24.34 1.25
CA ASP A 142 -20.75 -25.35 0.86
C ASP A 142 -20.30 -26.16 -0.37
N GLU A 143 -19.62 -25.53 -1.33
CA GLU A 143 -19.02 -26.25 -2.47
C GLU A 143 -17.85 -27.14 -2.02
N PHE A 144 -17.05 -26.71 -1.05
CA PHE A 144 -15.95 -27.50 -0.48
C PHE A 144 -16.48 -28.70 0.32
N VAL A 145 -17.51 -28.48 1.14
CA VAL A 145 -18.24 -29.53 1.86
C VAL A 145 -18.83 -30.53 0.87
N SER A 146 -19.45 -30.04 -0.19
CA SER A 146 -20.04 -30.86 -1.25
C SER A 146 -18.98 -31.65 -2.01
N TYR A 147 -17.83 -31.04 -2.27
CA TYR A 147 -16.68 -31.67 -2.92
C TYR A 147 -16.10 -32.81 -2.06
N ILE A 148 -15.81 -32.59 -0.78
CA ILE A 148 -15.33 -33.65 0.13
C ILE A 148 -16.35 -34.80 0.27
N LYS A 149 -17.64 -34.49 0.20
CA LYS A 149 -18.73 -35.47 0.33
C LYS A 149 -19.07 -36.19 -0.99
N ASN A 150 -18.53 -35.76 -2.13
CA ASN A 150 -18.93 -36.29 -3.44
C ASN A 150 -17.99 -37.43 -3.92
N PRO A 151 -18.53 -38.60 -4.29
CA PRO A 151 -17.73 -39.73 -4.76
C PRO A 151 -17.05 -39.56 -6.14
N HIS A 152 -17.42 -38.55 -6.93
CA HIS A 152 -16.92 -38.36 -8.31
C HIS A 152 -16.02 -37.13 -8.52
N GLY A 153 -15.88 -36.26 -7.53
CA GLY A 153 -14.96 -35.12 -7.55
C GLY A 153 -14.39 -34.92 -6.17
N GLY A 154 -13.06 -34.90 -6.06
CA GLY A 154 -12.39 -34.88 -4.76
C GLY A 154 -12.07 -36.25 -4.20
N THR A 155 -11.57 -37.15 -5.07
CA THR A 155 -10.84 -38.39 -4.75
C THR A 155 -11.64 -39.50 -4.04
N GLN A 156 -11.43 -40.76 -4.43
CA GLN A 156 -12.01 -41.98 -3.82
C GLN A 156 -11.65 -42.20 -2.33
N ILE A 157 -10.99 -41.22 -1.71
CA ILE A 157 -10.37 -41.27 -0.38
C ILE A 157 -11.41 -41.43 0.72
N VAL A 158 -12.48 -40.63 0.67
CA VAL A 158 -13.49 -40.53 1.73
C VAL A 158 -14.70 -41.42 1.52
N ALA A 159 -14.72 -42.19 0.43
CA ALA A 159 -15.84 -43.06 0.10
C ALA A 159 -16.15 -44.02 1.27
N GLY A 160 -17.39 -43.95 1.76
CA GLY A 160 -17.90 -44.79 2.84
C GLY A 160 -17.51 -44.35 4.26
N CYS A 161 -17.07 -43.11 4.48
CA CYS A 161 -16.75 -42.59 5.82
C CYS A 161 -17.40 -41.22 6.05
N GLU A 162 -18.08 -41.05 7.19
CA GLU A 162 -18.72 -39.79 7.56
C GLU A 162 -17.74 -38.94 8.37
N ILE A 163 -17.27 -37.81 7.81
CA ILE A 163 -16.33 -36.91 8.50
C ILE A 163 -17.12 -35.98 9.45
N PRO A 164 -16.74 -35.89 10.75
CA PRO A 164 -17.35 -34.96 11.70
C PRO A 164 -17.27 -33.48 11.26
N GLU A 165 -18.31 -32.69 11.58
CA GLU A 165 -18.45 -31.30 11.11
C GLU A 165 -17.34 -30.36 11.61
N ASN A 166 -16.88 -30.55 12.84
CA ASN A 166 -15.76 -29.80 13.42
C ASN A 166 -14.45 -30.04 12.65
N ILE A 167 -14.23 -31.26 12.15
CA ILE A 167 -13.08 -31.59 11.32
C ILE A 167 -13.21 -30.92 9.96
N ILE A 168 -14.38 -31.00 9.31
CA ILE A 168 -14.64 -30.33 8.03
C ILE A 168 -14.40 -28.82 8.09
N LYS A 169 -14.84 -28.15 9.17
CA LYS A 169 -14.61 -26.72 9.39
C LYS A 169 -13.12 -26.38 9.50
N ASN A 170 -12.36 -27.16 10.27
CA ASN A 170 -10.93 -26.94 10.41
C ASN A 170 -10.17 -27.23 9.09
N MET A 171 -10.61 -28.22 8.33
CA MET A 171 -10.05 -28.51 7.00
C MET A 171 -10.33 -27.40 5.99
N HIS A 172 -11.51 -26.78 6.05
CA HIS A 172 -11.84 -25.61 5.22
C HIS A 172 -10.94 -24.42 5.56
N LEU A 173 -10.72 -24.15 6.86
CA LEU A 173 -9.81 -23.10 7.30
C LEU A 173 -8.37 -23.39 6.83
N PHE A 174 -7.88 -24.62 6.99
CA PHE A 174 -6.56 -25.03 6.50
C PHE A 174 -6.42 -24.88 4.98
N ALA A 175 -7.43 -25.28 4.21
CA ALA A 175 -7.45 -25.16 2.76
C ALA A 175 -7.43 -23.69 2.29
N THR A 176 -8.01 -22.77 3.04
CA THR A 176 -7.99 -21.32 2.73
C THR A 176 -6.55 -20.78 2.66
N TYR A 177 -5.66 -21.32 3.47
CA TYR A 177 -4.26 -20.90 3.53
C TYR A 177 -3.30 -21.83 2.77
N CYS A 178 -3.72 -23.06 2.46
CA CYS A 178 -2.92 -24.02 1.72
C CYS A 178 -3.28 -24.01 0.22
N LYS A 179 -2.39 -23.45 -0.61
CA LYS A 179 -2.58 -23.40 -2.08
C LYS A 179 -2.28 -24.72 -2.82
N ASN A 180 -1.84 -25.76 -2.10
CA ASN A 180 -1.39 -27.01 -2.71
C ASN A 180 -2.39 -28.13 -2.44
N PHE A 181 -3.12 -28.54 -3.49
CA PHE A 181 -4.16 -29.57 -3.38
C PHE A 181 -3.61 -30.94 -2.95
N THR A 182 -2.38 -31.30 -3.33
CA THR A 182 -1.78 -32.58 -2.92
C THR A 182 -1.62 -32.61 -1.39
N ILE A 183 -1.22 -31.48 -0.78
CA ILE A 183 -1.14 -31.34 0.67
C ILE A 183 -2.53 -31.41 1.30
N LEU A 184 -3.53 -30.77 0.71
CA LEU A 184 -4.87 -30.90 1.25
C LEU A 184 -5.37 -32.37 1.18
N SER A 185 -5.07 -33.06 0.09
CA SER A 185 -5.44 -34.46 -0.14
C SER A 185 -4.82 -35.42 0.87
N ASP A 186 -3.51 -35.35 1.14
CA ASP A 186 -2.87 -36.32 2.03
C ASP A 186 -3.32 -36.13 3.51
N VAL A 187 -3.69 -34.91 3.93
CA VAL A 187 -4.35 -34.69 5.24
C VAL A 187 -5.72 -35.38 5.26
N ILE A 188 -6.53 -35.21 4.20
CA ILE A 188 -7.85 -35.85 4.09
C ILE A 188 -7.71 -37.38 4.17
N GLU A 189 -6.73 -37.97 3.48
CA GLU A 189 -6.45 -39.42 3.53
C GLU A 189 -6.10 -39.89 4.93
N SER A 190 -5.17 -39.18 5.59
CA SER A 190 -4.67 -39.54 6.92
C SER A 190 -5.78 -39.49 7.97
N VAL A 191 -6.59 -38.45 7.93
CA VAL A 191 -7.76 -38.28 8.82
C VAL A 191 -8.78 -39.38 8.53
N THR A 192 -9.10 -39.64 7.25
CA THR A 192 -10.08 -40.67 6.88
C THR A 192 -9.64 -42.08 7.29
N ALA A 193 -8.37 -42.42 7.08
CA ALA A 193 -7.81 -43.72 7.48
C ALA A 193 -7.89 -43.95 8.99
N MET A 194 -7.79 -42.88 9.78
CA MET A 194 -7.85 -42.95 11.23
C MET A 194 -9.29 -42.98 11.76
N ILE A 195 -10.23 -42.25 11.14
CA ILE A 195 -11.67 -42.36 11.44
C ILE A 195 -12.13 -43.80 11.19
N LYS A 196 -11.71 -44.42 10.08
CA LYS A 196 -12.01 -45.83 9.75
C LYS A 196 -11.48 -46.84 10.78
N ARG A 197 -10.43 -46.49 11.54
CA ARG A 197 -9.83 -47.37 12.57
C ARG A 197 -10.43 -47.18 13.97
N ASN A 198 -10.77 -45.95 14.34
CA ASN A 198 -11.07 -45.58 15.72
C ASN A 198 -12.52 -45.11 15.95
N ASN A 199 -13.39 -45.10 14.93
CA ASN A 199 -14.78 -44.64 14.96
C ASN A 199 -15.01 -43.16 15.37
N ASN A 200 -14.01 -42.45 15.90
CA ASN A 200 -14.03 -41.01 16.13
C ASN A 200 -12.61 -40.43 16.29
N ILE A 201 -12.43 -39.15 15.99
CA ILE A 201 -11.18 -38.40 16.19
C ILE A 201 -11.52 -37.13 16.97
N THR A 202 -10.81 -36.89 18.07
CA THR A 202 -10.92 -35.63 18.83
C THR A 202 -10.23 -34.46 18.10
N PRO A 203 -10.63 -33.20 18.33
CA PRO A 203 -9.91 -32.03 17.80
C PRO A 203 -8.41 -32.04 18.14
N GLN A 204 -8.04 -32.54 19.32
CA GLN A 204 -6.66 -32.74 19.78
C GLN A 204 -5.90 -33.72 18.89
N GLU A 205 -6.49 -34.88 18.63
CA GLU A 205 -5.91 -35.89 17.75
C GLU A 205 -5.83 -35.39 16.31
N PHE A 206 -6.80 -34.59 15.85
CA PHE A 206 -6.74 -33.93 14.56
C PHE A 206 -5.60 -32.91 14.46
N VAL A 207 -5.39 -32.07 15.48
CA VAL A 207 -4.22 -31.18 15.59
C VAL A 207 -2.94 -31.99 15.56
N HIS A 208 -2.90 -33.09 16.30
CA HIS A 208 -1.75 -33.99 16.34
C HIS A 208 -1.45 -34.59 14.97
N ILE A 209 -2.45 -35.06 14.23
CA ILE A 209 -2.31 -35.59 12.86
C ILE A 209 -1.80 -34.52 11.91
N LEU A 210 -2.41 -33.32 11.94
CA LEU A 210 -1.96 -32.17 11.16
C LEU A 210 -0.48 -31.91 11.45
N THR A 211 -0.14 -31.64 12.70
CA THR A 211 1.21 -31.24 13.14
C THR A 211 2.28 -32.32 13.00
N LYS A 212 1.90 -33.61 12.93
CA LYS A 212 2.81 -34.76 12.76
C LYS A 212 2.98 -35.24 11.33
N SER A 213 2.17 -34.77 10.39
CA SER A 213 2.28 -35.15 8.99
C SER A 213 3.54 -34.54 8.35
N ASP A 214 4.24 -35.28 7.48
CA ASP A 214 5.35 -34.75 6.64
C ASP A 214 4.92 -33.54 5.78
N LEU A 215 3.61 -33.42 5.62
CA LEU A 215 2.87 -32.38 4.95
C LEU A 215 2.89 -31.03 5.69
N PHE A 216 2.78 -31.06 7.02
CA PHE A 216 2.78 -29.87 7.85
C PHE A 216 4.14 -29.18 7.86
N LEU A 217 5.22 -29.95 7.80
CA LEU A 217 6.58 -29.41 7.65
C LEU A 217 6.75 -28.63 6.33
N LYS A 218 6.01 -28.99 5.27
CA LYS A 218 6.05 -28.27 3.99
C LYS A 218 5.29 -26.95 4.02
N VAL A 219 4.18 -26.86 4.76
CA VAL A 219 3.31 -25.67 4.79
C VAL A 219 3.69 -24.68 5.90
N LYS A 220 4.33 -25.14 6.99
CA LYS A 220 4.83 -24.29 8.09
C LYS A 220 5.82 -23.21 7.63
N LYS A 221 6.47 -23.38 6.47
CA LYS A 221 7.35 -22.38 5.85
C LYS A 221 6.60 -21.10 5.43
N ASP A 222 5.31 -21.20 5.16
CA ASP A 222 4.52 -20.09 4.65
C ASP A 222 3.42 -19.61 5.61
N LEU A 223 3.10 -20.41 6.64
CA LEU A 223 1.99 -20.15 7.57
C LEU A 223 2.43 -20.12 9.04
N VAL A 224 1.85 -19.21 9.81
CA VAL A 224 1.84 -19.24 11.29
C VAL A 224 0.58 -19.94 11.74
N ILE A 225 0.73 -20.89 12.68
CA ILE A 225 -0.38 -21.62 13.28
C ILE A 225 -0.22 -21.53 14.80
N ASP A 226 -1.14 -20.82 15.46
CA ASP A 226 -1.24 -20.79 16.93
C ASP A 226 -2.40 -21.69 17.38
N THR A 227 -2.12 -22.54 18.36
CA THR A 227 -3.08 -23.46 18.95
C THR A 227 -3.18 -23.14 20.44
N LYS A 228 -4.28 -22.51 20.84
CA LYS A 228 -4.57 -22.28 22.26
C LYS A 228 -5.57 -23.32 22.74
N SER A 229 -5.18 -24.02 23.81
CA SER A 229 -6.08 -24.87 24.60
C SER A 229 -7.09 -23.96 25.29
N VAL A 230 -8.35 -24.02 24.87
CA VAL A 230 -9.47 -23.48 25.63
C VAL A 230 -10.19 -24.68 26.24
N ASP A 231 -10.04 -24.85 27.55
CA ASP A 231 -10.62 -25.89 28.43
C ASP A 231 -11.42 -27.03 27.75
N ASP A 232 -10.84 -28.23 27.75
CA ASP A 232 -11.39 -29.59 27.51
C ASP A 232 -12.46 -29.86 26.41
N SER A 233 -12.85 -28.89 25.58
CA SER A 233 -13.74 -29.18 24.43
C SER A 233 -13.52 -28.37 23.16
N ASP A 234 -12.84 -27.22 23.18
CA ASP A 234 -12.73 -26.37 21.99
C ASP A 234 -11.29 -25.87 21.73
N TYR A 235 -10.66 -26.37 20.66
CA TYR A 235 -9.39 -25.85 20.16
C TYR A 235 -9.65 -24.72 19.17
N LEU A 236 -9.06 -23.55 19.41
CA LEU A 236 -9.06 -22.46 18.43
C LEU A 236 -7.78 -22.52 17.58
N PHE A 237 -7.96 -22.79 16.28
CA PHE A 237 -6.88 -22.72 15.28
C PHE A 237 -6.78 -21.30 14.73
N ILE A 238 -5.66 -20.63 14.97
CA ILE A 238 -5.35 -19.36 14.30
C ILE A 238 -4.31 -19.65 13.23
N ILE A 239 -4.69 -19.58 11.95
CA ILE A 239 -3.80 -19.75 10.81
C ILE A 239 -3.69 -18.42 10.06
N ARG A 240 -2.48 -17.96 9.77
CA ARG A 240 -2.22 -16.79 8.90
C ARG A 240 -0.95 -16.97 8.06
N MET A 241 -0.81 -16.16 7.01
CA MET A 241 0.44 -16.08 6.24
C MET A 241 1.57 -15.48 7.08
N LYS A 242 2.80 -16.00 6.91
CA LYS A 242 4.01 -15.38 7.43
C LYS A 242 4.37 -14.13 6.64
N ASP A 243 4.79 -13.09 7.34
CA ASP A 243 5.40 -11.92 6.71
C ASP A 243 6.85 -12.21 6.25
N LYS A 244 7.47 -11.24 5.58
CA LYS A 244 8.81 -11.42 5.00
C LYS A 244 9.88 -11.62 6.07
N ILE A 245 9.77 -10.93 7.21
CA ILE A 245 10.74 -10.98 8.31
C ILE A 245 10.61 -12.32 9.05
N GLU A 246 9.39 -12.84 9.22
CA GLU A 246 9.14 -14.17 9.77
C GLU A 246 9.73 -15.28 8.88
N LYS A 247 9.64 -15.13 7.55
CA LYS A 247 10.30 -16.05 6.60
C LYS A 247 11.83 -15.95 6.65
N LEU A 248 12.38 -14.78 6.96
CA LEU A 248 13.82 -14.61 7.22
C LEU A 248 14.23 -15.29 8.54
N CYS A 249 13.40 -15.14 9.58
CA CYS A 249 13.59 -15.81 10.87
C CYS A 249 13.64 -17.34 10.70
N ASP A 250 12.72 -17.93 9.93
CA ASP A 250 12.73 -19.36 9.60
C ASP A 250 14.04 -19.81 8.96
N ILE A 251 14.60 -19.03 8.03
CA ILE A 251 15.87 -19.37 7.37
C ILE A 251 17.02 -19.42 8.38
N ILE A 252 17.03 -18.51 9.36
CA ILE A 252 18.07 -18.48 10.39
C ILE A 252 17.88 -19.64 11.36
N LEU A 253 16.65 -19.92 11.80
CA LEU A 253 16.33 -21.04 12.69
C LEU A 253 16.63 -22.41 12.06
N ASP A 254 16.36 -22.57 10.75
CA ASP A 254 16.72 -23.77 9.99
C ASP A 254 18.24 -24.03 10.03
N CYS A 255 19.04 -22.98 9.97
CA CYS A 255 20.50 -23.07 9.97
C CYS A 255 21.10 -23.12 11.39
N TYR A 256 20.41 -22.57 12.37
CA TYR A 256 20.83 -22.49 13.76
C TYR A 256 19.72 -22.94 14.73
N PRO A 257 19.47 -24.25 14.83
CA PRO A 257 18.44 -24.78 15.72
C PRO A 257 18.78 -24.68 17.21
N ASP A 258 20.06 -24.42 17.54
CA ASP A 258 20.53 -24.28 18.93
C ASP A 258 20.77 -22.81 19.28
N GLU A 259 20.07 -22.31 20.30
CA GLU A 259 20.14 -20.93 20.78
C GLU A 259 21.54 -20.50 21.21
N ARG A 260 22.28 -21.37 21.91
CA ARG A 260 23.63 -21.04 22.39
C ARG A 260 24.60 -20.93 21.23
N VAL A 261 24.45 -21.78 20.21
CA VAL A 261 25.27 -21.73 19.00
C VAL A 261 25.00 -20.43 18.24
N LEU A 262 23.74 -20.05 18.02
CA LEU A 262 23.43 -18.79 17.35
C LEU A 262 23.95 -17.58 18.14
N TYR A 263 23.78 -17.58 19.46
CA TYR A 263 24.30 -16.52 20.33
C TYR A 263 25.82 -16.35 20.18
N GLU A 264 26.59 -17.43 20.27
CA GLU A 264 28.04 -17.38 20.14
C GLU A 264 28.48 -16.95 18.74
N VAL A 265 27.79 -17.40 17.69
CA VAL A 265 28.07 -16.96 16.31
C VAL A 265 27.77 -15.48 16.14
N LEU A 266 26.60 -15.02 16.57
CA LEU A 266 26.21 -13.61 16.52
C LEU A 266 27.18 -12.73 17.31
N ARG A 267 27.53 -13.13 18.53
CA ARG A 267 28.51 -12.42 19.37
C ARG A 267 29.88 -12.31 18.71
N ASN A 268 30.31 -13.36 18.00
CA ASN A 268 31.59 -13.38 17.29
C ASN A 268 31.57 -12.56 15.98
N GLN A 269 30.47 -12.60 15.23
CA GLN A 269 30.32 -11.93 13.92
C GLN A 269 29.92 -10.44 14.05
N PHE A 270 29.27 -10.07 15.15
CA PHE A 270 28.80 -8.73 15.48
C PHE A 270 29.40 -8.27 16.83
N LYS A 271 30.74 -8.31 16.90
CA LYS A 271 31.50 -7.95 18.11
C LYS A 271 31.06 -6.60 18.66
N ASN A 272 30.94 -6.52 19.99
CA ASN A 272 30.56 -5.32 20.77
C ASN A 272 29.12 -4.80 20.56
N SER A 273 28.21 -5.63 20.04
CA SER A 273 26.79 -5.29 20.03
C SER A 273 26.15 -5.58 21.39
N THR A 274 25.83 -4.53 22.15
CA THR A 274 25.06 -4.65 23.40
C THR A 274 23.66 -5.23 23.13
N PHE A 275 23.08 -4.90 21.97
CA PHE A 275 21.76 -5.38 21.56
C PHE A 275 21.65 -6.91 21.49
N ILE A 276 22.69 -7.60 21.00
CA ILE A 276 22.69 -9.08 20.95
C ILE A 276 22.73 -9.66 22.36
N GLU A 277 23.57 -9.10 23.24
CA GLU A 277 23.67 -9.56 24.63
C GLU A 277 22.34 -9.33 25.37
N ASP A 278 21.73 -8.17 25.21
CA ASP A 278 20.44 -7.83 25.81
C ASP A 278 19.31 -8.74 25.29
N THR A 279 19.26 -8.98 23.97
CA THR A 279 18.21 -9.82 23.35
C THR A 279 18.23 -11.25 23.88
N PHE A 280 19.41 -11.85 24.03
CA PHE A 280 19.53 -13.22 24.51
C PHE A 280 19.31 -13.38 26.01
N GLN A 281 19.39 -12.28 26.78
CA GLN A 281 19.03 -12.24 28.20
C GLN A 281 17.52 -12.11 28.46
N LEU A 282 16.72 -11.76 27.44
CA LEU A 282 15.26 -11.64 27.59
C LEU A 282 14.62 -13.01 27.93
N PRO A 283 13.65 -13.06 28.87
CA PRO A 283 12.94 -14.29 29.23
C PRO A 283 11.80 -14.60 28.24
N ILE A 284 12.11 -14.62 26.95
CA ILE A 284 11.18 -14.91 25.85
C ILE A 284 11.63 -16.16 25.08
N GLN A 285 10.77 -16.69 24.22
CA GLN A 285 11.08 -17.89 23.43
C GLN A 285 12.20 -17.63 22.43
N TYR A 286 12.94 -18.67 22.05
CA TYR A 286 14.11 -18.55 21.18
C TYR A 286 13.75 -17.93 19.82
N GLU A 287 12.61 -18.32 19.26
CA GLU A 287 12.09 -17.82 17.99
C GLU A 287 11.84 -16.30 18.03
N ASP A 288 11.33 -15.78 19.16
CA ASP A 288 11.10 -14.35 19.37
C ASP A 288 12.42 -13.58 19.48
N LYS A 289 13.45 -14.20 20.05
CA LYS A 289 14.82 -13.62 20.08
C LYS A 289 15.36 -13.50 18.66
N VAL A 290 15.23 -14.53 17.83
CA VAL A 290 15.69 -14.51 16.43
C VAL A 290 14.90 -13.50 15.61
N LEU A 291 13.59 -13.37 15.86
CA LEU A 291 12.74 -12.36 15.22
C LEU A 291 13.23 -10.94 15.53
N ASN A 292 13.56 -10.64 16.79
CA ASN A 292 14.15 -9.35 17.19
C ASN A 292 15.48 -9.07 16.48
N ILE A 293 16.32 -10.09 16.28
CA ILE A 293 17.55 -9.96 15.47
C ILE A 293 17.22 -9.62 14.01
N CYS A 294 16.26 -10.31 13.40
CA CYS A 294 15.85 -10.09 12.00
C CYS A 294 15.23 -8.70 11.77
N LEU A 295 14.55 -8.14 12.77
CA LEU A 295 13.98 -6.79 12.72
C LEU A 295 15.05 -5.69 12.83
N THR A 296 16.22 -6.02 13.37
CA THR A 296 17.24 -5.02 13.74
C THR A 296 18.40 -4.95 12.77
N TYR A 297 18.85 -6.08 12.22
CA TYR A 297 20.01 -6.16 11.35
C TYR A 297 19.66 -6.17 9.85
N ASP A 298 20.55 -5.63 9.01
CA ASP A 298 20.41 -5.69 7.55
C ASP A 298 20.30 -7.15 7.08
N PRO A 299 19.24 -7.54 6.34
CA PRO A 299 19.02 -8.94 5.99
C PRO A 299 20.12 -9.58 5.13
N ILE A 300 20.82 -8.80 4.30
CA ILE A 300 21.95 -9.33 3.51
C ILE A 300 23.14 -9.55 4.43
N GLU A 301 23.49 -8.56 5.25
CA GLU A 301 24.59 -8.68 6.20
C GLU A 301 24.36 -9.84 7.17
N LEU A 302 23.13 -9.99 7.67
CA LEU A 302 22.73 -11.06 8.57
C LEU A 302 22.90 -12.43 7.91
N LEU A 303 22.37 -12.64 6.70
CA LEU A 303 22.56 -13.90 5.98
C LEU A 303 24.01 -14.18 5.63
N VAL A 304 24.81 -13.17 5.24
CA VAL A 304 26.21 -13.38 4.85
C VAL A 304 27.11 -13.68 6.05
N LYS A 305 26.86 -13.05 7.19
CA LYS A 305 27.64 -13.26 8.42
C LYS A 305 27.28 -14.54 9.15
N LEU A 306 26.00 -14.93 9.08
CA LEU A 306 25.53 -16.18 9.66
C LEU A 306 25.83 -17.33 8.68
N LEU A 307 25.26 -17.30 7.49
CA LEU A 307 25.40 -18.37 6.50
C LEU A 307 26.69 -18.17 5.71
N GLY A 308 27.65 -19.08 5.90
CA GLY A 308 28.88 -19.07 5.13
C GLY A 308 28.62 -19.34 3.63
N PRO A 309 29.63 -19.14 2.76
CA PRO A 309 29.49 -19.37 1.31
C PRO A 309 28.92 -20.75 0.95
N ARG A 310 29.28 -21.78 1.70
CA ARG A 310 28.77 -23.15 1.52
C ARG A 310 27.27 -23.23 1.80
N ASP A 311 26.83 -22.69 2.92
CA ASP A 311 25.45 -22.81 3.40
C ASP A 311 24.49 -21.98 2.54
N ILE A 312 24.94 -20.82 2.06
CA ILE A 312 24.20 -20.03 1.07
C ILE A 312 23.99 -20.80 -0.24
N ILE A 313 25.01 -21.52 -0.72
CA ILE A 313 24.89 -22.33 -1.95
C ILE A 313 23.95 -23.52 -1.73
N LEU A 314 24.07 -24.20 -0.59
CA LEU A 314 23.15 -25.28 -0.22
C LEU A 314 21.70 -24.79 -0.18
N LYS A 315 21.45 -23.61 0.41
CA LYS A 315 20.10 -23.03 0.49
C LYS A 315 19.54 -22.63 -0.87
N LEU A 316 20.36 -22.11 -1.78
CA LEU A 316 19.92 -21.81 -3.15
C LEU A 316 19.60 -23.05 -3.97
N ASN A 317 20.36 -24.13 -3.77
CA ASN A 317 20.06 -25.43 -4.39
C ASN A 317 18.73 -26.00 -3.87
N GLU A 318 18.45 -25.88 -2.57
CA GLU A 318 17.13 -26.24 -1.99
C GLU A 318 15.97 -25.47 -2.62
N LEU A 319 16.21 -24.22 -3.06
CA LEU A 319 15.22 -23.36 -3.70
C LEU A 319 15.07 -23.61 -5.21
N ASN A 320 15.74 -24.62 -5.78
CA ASN A 320 15.75 -24.94 -7.22
C ASN A 320 16.16 -23.76 -8.13
N MET A 321 16.95 -22.83 -7.61
CA MET A 321 17.49 -21.71 -8.40
C MET A 321 18.73 -22.20 -9.16
N GLY A 322 18.59 -22.44 -10.47
CA GLY A 322 19.59 -23.15 -11.28
C GLY A 322 20.98 -22.51 -11.34
N GLU A 323 21.99 -23.30 -11.71
CA GLU A 323 23.41 -22.90 -11.70
C GLU A 323 23.74 -21.66 -12.56
N ALA A 324 22.95 -21.41 -13.61
CA ALA A 324 23.09 -20.24 -14.48
C ALA A 324 22.72 -18.90 -13.80
N SER A 325 22.11 -18.94 -12.62
CA SER A 325 21.74 -17.75 -11.81
C SER A 325 22.87 -17.27 -10.89
N PHE A 326 23.96 -18.04 -10.77
CA PHE A 326 24.97 -17.78 -9.76
C PHE A 326 25.96 -16.68 -10.17
N THR A 327 25.83 -15.54 -9.50
CA THR A 327 26.90 -14.54 -9.35
C THR A 327 28.05 -15.12 -8.51
N ASN A 328 29.29 -14.65 -8.71
CA ASN A 328 30.44 -15.06 -7.87
C ASN A 328 30.39 -14.49 -6.44
N SER A 329 29.61 -13.42 -6.20
CA SER A 329 29.49 -12.78 -4.89
C SER A 329 28.52 -13.53 -3.98
N ILE A 330 28.97 -13.80 -2.74
CA ILE A 330 28.15 -14.39 -1.67
C ILE A 330 26.97 -13.47 -1.31
N GLU A 331 27.16 -12.15 -1.37
CA GLU A 331 26.10 -11.17 -1.12
C GLU A 331 24.99 -11.24 -2.18
N ASP A 332 25.34 -11.42 -3.45
CA ASP A 332 24.36 -11.54 -4.53
C ASP A 332 23.61 -12.87 -4.46
N LYS A 333 24.29 -13.93 -4.02
CA LYS A 333 23.66 -15.22 -3.70
C LYS A 333 22.69 -15.11 -2.51
N ALA A 334 23.06 -14.40 -1.44
CA ALA A 334 22.15 -14.10 -0.33
C ALA A 334 20.92 -13.29 -0.78
N LYS A 335 21.09 -12.35 -1.71
CA LYS A 335 19.96 -11.59 -2.30
C LYS A 335 18.98 -12.47 -3.07
N LEU A 336 19.45 -13.52 -3.72
CA LEU A 336 18.57 -14.46 -4.41
C LEU A 336 17.67 -15.23 -3.41
N ILE A 337 18.22 -15.61 -2.24
CA ILE A 337 17.46 -16.19 -1.12
C ILE A 337 16.42 -15.19 -0.58
N LEU A 338 16.82 -13.93 -0.41
CA LEU A 338 15.92 -12.89 0.09
C LEU A 338 14.81 -12.57 -0.93
N LYS A 339 15.14 -12.58 -2.22
CA LYS A 339 14.17 -12.41 -3.31
C LYS A 339 13.17 -13.57 -3.38
N SER A 340 13.58 -14.80 -3.09
CA SER A 340 12.66 -15.95 -3.10
C SER A 340 11.61 -15.88 -1.99
N ILE A 341 11.90 -15.18 -0.87
CA ILE A 341 10.90 -14.89 0.18
C ILE A 341 10.17 -13.56 -0.03
N GLY A 342 10.32 -12.94 -1.21
CA GLY A 342 9.63 -11.70 -1.59
C GLY A 342 10.27 -10.41 -1.04
N MET A 343 11.50 -10.47 -0.51
CA MET A 343 12.26 -9.26 -0.15
C MET A 343 13.03 -8.72 -1.37
N ASN A 344 12.72 -7.48 -1.74
CA ASN A 344 13.50 -6.74 -2.75
C ASN A 344 14.52 -5.86 -2.04
N ILE A 345 15.75 -6.33 -1.90
CA ILE A 345 16.81 -5.60 -1.20
C ILE A 345 17.75 -4.96 -2.21
N LEU A 346 17.92 -3.64 -2.07
CA LEU A 346 18.76 -2.84 -2.96
C LEU A 346 20.25 -3.07 -2.66
N ASN A 347 21.04 -3.20 -3.73
CA ASN A 347 22.49 -3.43 -3.71
C ASN A 347 23.28 -2.35 -2.94
N LYS A 348 24.56 -2.64 -2.65
CA LYS A 348 25.61 -1.61 -2.57
C LYS A 348 25.40 -0.60 -3.71
N PRO A 349 25.50 0.71 -3.46
CA PRO A 349 25.33 1.70 -4.51
C PRO A 349 26.30 1.38 -5.66
N LYS A 350 25.85 1.27 -6.91
CA LYS A 350 26.72 0.99 -8.06
C LYS A 350 27.11 2.32 -8.72
N GLY A 351 28.31 2.82 -8.41
CA GLY A 351 28.82 4.08 -8.98
C GLY A 351 29.47 3.93 -10.36
N ILE A 352 29.87 5.05 -10.98
CA ILE A 352 30.47 5.06 -12.32
C ILE A 352 31.72 4.17 -12.44
N LEU A 353 32.57 4.13 -11.40
CA LEU A 353 33.79 3.33 -11.39
C LEU A 353 33.49 1.81 -11.37
N PHE A 354 32.36 1.38 -10.78
CA PHE A 354 31.95 -0.02 -10.83
C PHE A 354 31.68 -0.45 -12.28
N PHE A 355 30.94 0.37 -13.03
CA PHE A 355 30.67 0.13 -14.44
C PHE A 355 31.96 0.21 -15.27
N HIS A 356 32.83 1.19 -14.99
CA HIS A 356 34.12 1.31 -15.67
C HIS A 356 34.99 0.04 -15.48
N ASP A 357 35.20 -0.40 -14.25
CA ASP A 357 36.03 -1.58 -13.93
C ASP A 357 35.44 -2.85 -14.56
N ARG A 358 34.10 -3.00 -14.54
CA ARG A 358 33.40 -4.12 -15.17
C ARG A 358 33.58 -4.12 -16.69
N PHE A 359 33.41 -2.97 -17.35
CA PHE A 359 33.53 -2.84 -18.80
C PHE A 359 34.98 -3.07 -19.24
N GLN A 360 35.95 -2.59 -18.46
CA GLN A 360 37.37 -2.79 -18.72
C GLN A 360 37.76 -4.27 -18.57
N SER A 361 37.23 -4.96 -17.55
CA SER A 361 37.41 -6.42 -17.38
C SER A 361 36.83 -7.20 -18.55
N ASN A 362 35.60 -6.89 -18.96
CA ASN A 362 34.96 -7.51 -20.11
C ASN A 362 35.74 -7.24 -21.41
N TYR A 363 36.15 -5.99 -21.64
CA TYR A 363 36.95 -5.60 -22.80
C TYR A 363 38.25 -6.41 -22.90
N LYS A 364 38.98 -6.54 -21.77
CA LYS A 364 40.22 -7.32 -21.71
C LYS A 364 39.97 -8.80 -22.05
N ARG A 365 38.87 -9.38 -21.55
CA ARG A 365 38.45 -10.75 -21.87
C ARG A 365 38.09 -10.94 -23.35
N ILE A 366 37.47 -9.95 -23.98
CA ILE A 366 37.09 -10.03 -25.41
C ILE A 366 38.34 -9.90 -26.32
N MET A 367 39.33 -9.11 -25.90
CA MET A 367 40.57 -8.85 -26.63
C MET A 367 41.61 -9.97 -26.54
N ASP A 368 41.54 -10.82 -25.52
CA ASP A 368 42.50 -11.89 -25.31
C ASP A 368 42.27 -13.02 -26.34
N ILE A 369 43.12 -13.07 -27.38
CA ILE A 369 42.97 -13.96 -28.55
C ILE A 369 43.11 -15.45 -28.18
N GLU A 370 43.77 -15.77 -27.06
CA GLU A 370 43.91 -17.15 -26.56
C GLU A 370 42.65 -17.67 -25.83
N SER A 371 41.66 -16.81 -25.57
CA SER A 371 40.36 -17.19 -24.99
C SER A 371 39.37 -17.78 -26.01
N SER A 372 39.87 -18.60 -26.94
CA SER A 372 39.17 -19.12 -28.12
C SER A 372 38.02 -20.11 -27.87
N ASN A 373 37.46 -20.17 -26.66
CA ASN A 373 36.27 -20.97 -26.31
C ASN A 373 35.01 -20.12 -26.06
N MET A 374 35.04 -18.82 -26.37
CA MET A 374 33.88 -17.95 -26.19
C MET A 374 32.81 -18.24 -27.24
N SER A 375 31.59 -18.61 -26.82
CA SER A 375 30.49 -18.86 -27.76
C SER A 375 29.95 -17.56 -28.37
N LYS A 376 29.31 -17.66 -29.53
CA LYS A 376 28.63 -16.54 -30.20
C LYS A 376 27.55 -15.95 -29.28
N GLU A 377 26.82 -16.80 -28.57
CA GLU A 377 25.76 -16.44 -27.65
C GLU A 377 26.30 -15.63 -26.48
N TYR A 378 27.48 -16.01 -25.96
CA TYR A 378 28.14 -15.26 -24.89
C TYR A 378 28.58 -13.86 -25.34
N LEU A 379 29.16 -13.72 -26.54
CA LEU A 379 29.49 -12.41 -27.12
C LEU A 379 28.25 -11.52 -27.31
N ILE A 380 27.14 -12.09 -27.77
CA ILE A 380 25.87 -11.37 -27.90
C ILE A 380 25.38 -10.91 -26.52
N GLY A 381 25.45 -11.79 -25.51
CA GLY A 381 25.13 -11.47 -24.12
C GLY A 381 25.99 -10.32 -23.55
N LEU A 382 27.30 -10.31 -23.83
CA LEU A 382 28.19 -9.19 -23.48
C LEU A 382 27.79 -7.89 -24.18
N GLY A 383 27.37 -7.93 -25.44
CA GLY A 383 26.84 -6.76 -26.15
C GLY A 383 25.54 -6.23 -25.53
N ILE A 384 24.57 -7.11 -25.26
CA ILE A 384 23.27 -6.74 -24.67
C ILE A 384 23.46 -6.17 -23.26
N SER A 385 24.22 -6.86 -22.41
CA SER A 385 24.50 -6.40 -21.04
C SER A 385 25.22 -5.05 -21.02
N CYS A 386 26.12 -4.79 -21.96
CA CYS A 386 26.79 -3.50 -22.11
C CYS A 386 25.78 -2.36 -22.34
N TYR A 387 24.78 -2.56 -23.22
CA TYR A 387 23.71 -1.57 -23.41
C TYR A 387 22.85 -1.40 -22.15
N GLN A 388 22.44 -2.51 -21.50
CA GLN A 388 21.59 -2.45 -20.29
C GLN A 388 22.30 -1.72 -19.15
N ASP A 389 23.58 -2.03 -18.93
CA ASP A 389 24.40 -1.37 -17.91
C ASP A 389 24.59 0.12 -18.23
N LEU A 390 24.78 0.49 -19.50
CA LEU A 390 24.85 1.90 -19.92
C LEU A 390 23.51 2.62 -19.79
N GLU A 391 22.37 1.98 -20.12
CA GLU A 391 21.03 2.54 -19.89
C GLU A 391 20.83 2.84 -18.41
N ASN A 392 21.30 1.97 -17.51
CA ASN A 392 21.27 2.23 -16.08
C ASN A 392 22.13 3.44 -15.71
N VAL A 393 23.37 3.54 -16.21
CA VAL A 393 24.23 4.72 -15.98
C VAL A 393 23.54 6.00 -16.47
N PHE A 394 22.97 5.98 -17.67
CA PHE A 394 22.28 7.14 -18.22
C PHE A 394 21.04 7.52 -17.41
N TYR A 395 20.28 6.52 -16.95
CA TYR A 395 19.13 6.72 -16.08
C TYR A 395 19.54 7.39 -14.77
N GLU A 396 20.54 6.86 -14.06
CA GLU A 396 20.98 7.42 -12.77
C GLU A 396 21.45 8.87 -12.91
N MET A 397 22.21 9.17 -13.97
CA MET A 397 22.63 10.54 -14.26
C MET A 397 21.44 11.44 -14.58
N LEU A 398 20.53 10.98 -15.46
CA LEU A 398 19.36 11.76 -15.86
C LEU A 398 18.46 12.02 -14.66
N ASN A 399 18.18 11.00 -13.85
CA ASN A 399 17.34 11.08 -12.66
C ASN A 399 17.89 12.09 -11.66
N PHE A 400 19.21 12.08 -11.43
CA PHE A 400 19.85 13.08 -10.56
C PHE A 400 19.61 14.51 -11.06
N TYR A 401 19.97 14.81 -12.31
CA TYR A 401 19.84 16.18 -12.82
C TYR A 401 18.38 16.60 -13.02
N ALA A 402 17.51 15.68 -13.43
CA ALA A 402 16.08 15.92 -13.54
C ALA A 402 15.47 16.21 -12.16
N THR A 403 15.83 15.43 -11.13
CA THR A 403 15.38 15.71 -9.76
C THR A 403 15.92 17.04 -9.26
N TYR A 404 17.18 17.37 -9.58
CA TYR A 404 17.77 18.64 -9.19
C TYR A 404 17.09 19.86 -9.83
N PHE A 405 16.92 19.85 -11.17
CA PHE A 405 16.43 21.01 -11.91
C PHE A 405 14.91 21.07 -12.02
N ASN A 406 14.23 19.91 -11.95
CA ASN A 406 12.80 19.76 -12.22
C ASN A 406 12.04 19.06 -11.08
N GLN A 407 12.68 18.85 -9.93
CA GLN A 407 12.12 18.19 -8.73
C GLN A 407 11.85 16.68 -8.88
N SER A 408 11.66 16.17 -10.10
CA SER A 408 11.53 14.73 -10.38
C SER A 408 11.85 14.41 -11.84
N LEU A 409 12.12 13.12 -12.13
CA LEU A 409 12.25 12.63 -13.50
C LEU A 409 10.96 12.80 -14.31
N SER A 410 9.80 12.54 -13.70
CA SER A 410 8.51 12.66 -14.39
C SER A 410 8.22 14.10 -14.84
N ASN A 411 8.54 15.10 -14.00
CA ASN A 411 8.40 16.53 -14.36
C ASN A 411 9.33 16.91 -15.52
N PHE A 412 10.59 16.46 -15.48
CA PHE A 412 11.54 16.68 -16.58
C PHE A 412 11.05 16.08 -17.90
N LEU A 413 10.49 14.85 -17.86
CA LEU A 413 9.92 14.21 -19.05
C LEU A 413 8.67 14.92 -19.55
N GLN A 414 7.83 15.47 -18.67
CA GLN A 414 6.68 16.28 -19.07
C GLN A 414 7.11 17.55 -19.81
N GLU A 415 8.14 18.25 -19.32
CA GLU A 415 8.69 19.43 -19.99
C GLU A 415 9.34 19.09 -21.34
N TYR A 416 10.09 17.98 -21.39
CA TYR A 416 10.64 17.44 -22.63
C TYR A 416 9.53 17.15 -23.66
N ASN A 417 8.50 16.41 -23.25
CA ASN A 417 7.41 15.99 -24.13
C ASN A 417 6.55 17.16 -24.62
N THR A 418 6.44 18.21 -23.81
CA THR A 418 5.77 19.46 -24.21
C THR A 418 6.60 20.20 -25.26
N THR A 419 7.92 20.20 -25.11
CA THR A 419 8.85 20.83 -26.07
C THR A 419 8.97 20.03 -27.38
N TYR A 420 8.92 18.71 -27.31
CA TYR A 420 9.12 17.78 -28.44
C TYR A 420 7.93 16.81 -28.58
N PRO A 421 6.75 17.28 -29.03
CA PRO A 421 5.52 16.49 -29.04
C PRO A 421 5.55 15.26 -29.97
N ASN A 422 6.45 15.26 -30.96
CA ASN A 422 6.62 14.16 -31.91
C ASN A 422 7.60 13.07 -31.42
N GLU A 423 8.29 13.29 -30.29
CA GLU A 423 9.32 12.38 -29.76
C GLU A 423 9.04 11.96 -28.31
N LYS A 424 7.77 11.71 -27.97
CA LYS A 424 7.35 11.46 -26.59
C LYS A 424 8.15 10.33 -25.91
N VAL A 425 8.58 10.60 -24.69
CA VAL A 425 9.29 9.68 -23.81
C VAL A 425 8.44 9.39 -22.57
N HIS A 426 8.33 8.11 -22.22
CA HIS A 426 7.62 7.67 -21.02
C HIS A 426 8.61 7.13 -20.00
N ASP A 427 8.37 7.42 -18.72
CA ASP A 427 9.24 7.12 -17.57
C ASP A 427 9.67 5.65 -17.53
N LYS A 428 8.69 4.74 -17.68
CA LYS A 428 8.89 3.28 -17.58
C LYS A 428 9.55 2.64 -18.83
N ARG A 429 9.86 3.41 -19.89
CA ARG A 429 10.40 2.88 -21.17
C ARG A 429 11.31 3.89 -21.91
N ILE A 430 12.36 4.38 -21.25
CA ILE A 430 13.40 5.18 -21.92
C ILE A 430 14.36 4.26 -22.69
N THR A 431 14.15 4.15 -24.00
CA THR A 431 15.06 3.39 -24.88
C THR A 431 16.37 4.15 -25.10
N PHE A 432 17.53 3.47 -25.14
CA PHE A 432 18.88 4.03 -25.45
C PHE A 432 18.92 5.25 -26.38
N GLY A 433 18.27 5.20 -27.55
CA GLY A 433 18.30 6.29 -28.53
C GLY A 433 17.64 7.60 -28.06
N LYS A 434 16.71 7.52 -27.09
CA LYS A 434 16.02 8.70 -26.53
C LYS A 434 16.90 9.51 -25.59
N TYR A 435 17.94 8.90 -24.99
CA TYR A 435 18.85 9.61 -24.08
C TYR A 435 19.59 10.76 -24.76
N ILE A 436 19.81 10.72 -26.08
CA ILE A 436 20.47 11.80 -26.82
C ILE A 436 19.60 13.06 -26.81
N GLY A 437 18.31 12.92 -27.09
CA GLY A 437 17.34 14.01 -27.01
C GLY A 437 17.21 14.54 -25.59
N LEU A 438 17.07 13.65 -24.60
CA LEU A 438 16.95 14.00 -23.19
C LEU A 438 18.19 14.75 -22.67
N PHE A 439 19.39 14.29 -23.00
CA PHE A 439 20.64 14.97 -22.63
C PHE A 439 20.84 16.30 -23.34
N SER A 440 20.42 16.41 -24.60
CA SER A 440 20.42 17.68 -25.33
C SER A 440 19.45 18.68 -24.70
N PHE A 441 18.28 18.22 -24.28
CA PHE A 441 17.31 19.03 -23.57
C PHE A 441 17.80 19.44 -22.18
N LEU A 442 18.42 18.51 -21.43
CA LEU A 442 19.06 18.83 -20.16
C LEU A 442 20.09 19.96 -20.33
N ASN A 443 20.96 19.86 -21.34
CA ASN A 443 21.90 20.92 -21.69
C ASN A 443 21.23 22.28 -21.97
N LYS A 444 20.01 22.31 -22.50
CA LYS A 444 19.22 23.53 -22.73
C LYS A 444 18.70 24.13 -21.42
N ILE A 445 18.12 23.31 -20.54
CA ILE A 445 17.66 23.73 -19.20
C ILE A 445 18.84 24.32 -18.41
N CYS A 446 19.96 23.60 -18.42
CA CYS A 446 21.20 23.99 -17.76
C CYS A 446 21.69 25.37 -18.19
N LYS A 447 21.64 25.69 -19.50
CA LYS A 447 22.02 27.01 -19.99
C LYS A 447 21.10 28.14 -19.47
N GLN A 448 19.82 27.85 -19.27
CA GLN A 448 18.86 28.82 -18.74
C GLN A 448 19.04 29.05 -17.22
N GLN A 449 19.58 28.04 -16.51
CA GLN A 449 19.76 28.04 -15.06
C GLN A 449 21.24 28.15 -14.65
N ASP A 450 22.01 29.02 -15.33
CA ASP A 450 23.48 29.16 -15.20
C ASP A 450 23.97 29.42 -13.76
N TYR A 451 23.14 30.06 -12.93
CA TYR A 451 23.46 30.36 -11.54
C TYR A 451 23.50 29.09 -10.67
N GLN A 452 22.53 28.18 -10.80
CA GLN A 452 22.50 26.92 -10.05
C GLN A 452 23.67 26.01 -10.43
N LEU A 453 24.13 26.10 -11.67
CA LEU A 453 25.29 25.36 -12.14
C LEU A 453 26.63 25.80 -11.56
N LYS A 454 26.77 27.10 -11.27
CA LYS A 454 27.96 27.61 -10.58
C LYS A 454 28.10 27.00 -9.19
N MET A 455 26.99 26.58 -8.56
CA MET A 455 27.02 25.89 -7.25
C MET A 455 27.65 24.50 -7.31
N PHE A 456 27.62 23.81 -8.46
CA PHE A 456 28.25 22.50 -8.63
C PHE A 456 29.76 22.55 -8.90
N ASN A 457 30.33 23.74 -9.18
CA ASN A 457 31.74 23.91 -9.50
C ASN A 457 32.24 22.99 -10.65
N LEU A 458 31.35 22.61 -11.58
CA LEU A 458 31.69 21.75 -12.71
C LEU A 458 32.56 22.51 -13.72
N LYS A 459 33.59 21.85 -14.27
CA LYS A 459 34.41 22.42 -15.33
C LYS A 459 33.57 22.56 -16.61
N LYS A 460 33.13 23.78 -16.92
CA LYS A 460 32.52 24.07 -18.22
C LYS A 460 33.56 23.85 -19.32
N ARG A 461 33.36 22.83 -20.14
CA ARG A 461 33.83 22.84 -21.53
C ARG A 461 32.64 23.26 -22.38
N ASP A 462 32.76 24.38 -23.10
CA ASP A 462 31.80 24.82 -24.12
C ASP A 462 30.37 25.18 -23.65
N ASN A 463 30.18 25.69 -22.43
CA ASN A 463 28.85 26.12 -21.90
C ASN A 463 27.79 24.99 -21.82
N HIS A 464 28.19 23.73 -21.74
CA HIS A 464 27.31 22.57 -21.60
C HIS A 464 27.75 21.70 -20.41
N ILE A 465 26.78 21.07 -19.71
CA ILE A 465 27.12 20.04 -18.70
C ILE A 465 27.54 18.77 -19.41
N ILE A 466 26.74 18.34 -20.39
CA ILE A 466 27.00 17.13 -21.15
C ILE A 466 27.89 17.50 -22.34
N PRO A 467 29.15 17.02 -22.40
CA PRO A 467 30.07 17.39 -23.46
C PRO A 467 29.56 16.93 -24.82
N THR A 468 29.76 17.75 -25.86
CA THR A 468 29.37 17.40 -27.24
C THR A 468 29.98 16.07 -27.69
N ARG A 469 31.24 15.82 -27.29
CA ARG A 469 31.94 14.54 -27.55
C ARG A 469 31.20 13.33 -26.94
N LEU A 470 30.61 13.49 -25.74
CA LEU A 470 29.82 12.43 -25.12
C LEU A 470 28.57 12.12 -25.96
N LEU A 471 27.84 13.17 -26.38
CA LEU A 471 26.64 13.02 -27.22
C LEU A 471 26.99 12.32 -28.55
N THR A 472 28.10 12.71 -29.19
CA THR A 472 28.58 12.06 -30.41
C THR A 472 28.90 10.58 -30.17
N ASN A 473 29.57 10.23 -29.08
CA ASN A 473 29.87 8.84 -28.75
C ASN A 473 28.59 8.02 -28.47
N ILE A 474 27.59 8.59 -27.79
CA ILE A 474 26.30 7.93 -27.55
C ILE A 474 25.56 7.71 -28.88
N GLN A 475 25.58 8.68 -29.79
CA GLN A 475 24.98 8.58 -31.12
C GLN A 475 25.66 7.50 -31.98
N GLU A 476 26.99 7.48 -32.00
CA GLU A 476 27.77 6.43 -32.68
C GLU A 476 27.43 5.05 -32.10
N LEU A 477 27.40 4.93 -30.76
CA LEU A 477 27.05 3.69 -30.10
C LEU A 477 25.62 3.25 -30.41
N SER A 478 24.63 4.16 -30.45
CA SER A 478 23.24 3.81 -30.74
C SER A 478 23.06 3.17 -32.12
N SER A 479 23.91 3.51 -33.09
CA SER A 479 23.89 2.94 -34.44
C SER A 479 24.15 1.42 -34.45
N PHE A 480 24.89 0.90 -33.45
CA PHE A 480 25.20 -0.51 -33.34
C PHE A 480 24.10 -1.33 -32.64
N ARG A 481 23.10 -0.68 -32.01
CA ARG A 481 22.09 -1.36 -31.18
C ARG A 481 21.21 -2.32 -31.96
N SER A 482 20.85 -1.97 -33.20
CA SER A 482 19.99 -2.78 -34.09
C SER A 482 20.58 -4.16 -34.43
N PHE A 483 21.87 -4.36 -34.19
CA PHE A 483 22.54 -5.65 -34.36
C PHE A 483 22.29 -6.62 -33.19
N PHE A 484 21.82 -6.13 -32.04
CA PHE A 484 21.63 -6.91 -30.81
C PHE A 484 20.16 -6.99 -30.36
N THR A 485 19.22 -6.44 -31.13
CA THR A 485 17.78 -6.64 -30.90
C THR A 485 17.40 -8.07 -31.27
N HIS A 486 16.74 -8.80 -30.37
CA HIS A 486 16.17 -10.13 -30.66
C HIS A 486 15.33 -10.05 -31.93
N PHE A 487 15.62 -10.93 -32.89
CA PHE A 487 15.16 -10.93 -34.29
C PHE A 487 15.88 -9.97 -35.24
N GLN A 488 17.09 -10.35 -35.67
CA GLN A 488 17.39 -10.21 -37.09
C GLN A 488 17.12 -11.54 -37.79
N LYS A 489 16.07 -11.59 -38.62
CA LYS A 489 15.95 -12.57 -39.71
C LYS A 489 17.03 -12.25 -40.75
N VAL A 490 18.29 -12.54 -40.42
CA VAL A 490 19.37 -12.50 -41.41
C VAL A 490 19.37 -13.86 -42.11
N SER A 491 19.16 -13.86 -43.42
CA SER A 491 19.19 -15.06 -44.28
C SER A 491 20.60 -15.66 -44.45
N PHE A 492 21.61 -15.11 -43.78
CA PHE A 492 23.01 -15.52 -43.86
C PHE A 492 23.67 -15.50 -42.47
N GLU A 493 24.55 -16.47 -42.22
CA GLU A 493 25.26 -16.62 -40.95
C GLU A 493 26.37 -15.58 -40.82
N VAL A 494 26.27 -14.70 -39.83
CA VAL A 494 27.31 -13.68 -39.57
C VAL A 494 28.52 -14.35 -38.88
N PRO A 495 29.75 -14.19 -39.41
CA PRO A 495 30.94 -14.83 -38.82
C PRO A 495 31.21 -14.39 -37.38
N PHE A 496 31.74 -15.30 -36.55
CA PHE A 496 32.13 -15.03 -35.16
C PHE A 496 33.02 -13.79 -35.01
N LYS A 497 34.05 -13.65 -35.87
CA LYS A 497 34.95 -12.48 -35.87
C LYS A 497 34.21 -11.15 -36.08
N THR A 498 33.08 -11.17 -36.78
CA THR A 498 32.26 -9.98 -37.00
C THR A 498 31.49 -9.60 -35.73
N TYR A 499 30.96 -10.57 -34.98
CA TYR A 499 30.39 -10.32 -33.65
C TYR A 499 31.44 -9.79 -32.69
N GLN A 500 32.61 -10.44 -32.62
CA GLN A 500 33.70 -10.03 -31.74
C GLN A 500 34.13 -8.59 -32.02
N LYS A 501 34.40 -8.23 -33.28
CA LYS A 501 34.74 -6.85 -33.67
C LYS A 501 33.69 -5.82 -33.26
N ARG A 502 32.40 -6.15 -33.39
CA ARG A 502 31.30 -5.24 -33.01
C ARG A 502 31.19 -5.09 -31.49
N VAL A 503 31.33 -6.19 -30.74
CA VAL A 503 31.29 -6.16 -29.26
C VAL A 503 32.51 -5.41 -28.70
N ILE A 504 33.69 -5.57 -29.30
CA ILE A 504 34.90 -4.77 -29.00
C ILE A 504 34.57 -3.29 -29.18
N LYS A 505 34.09 -2.89 -30.36
CA LYS A 505 33.79 -1.49 -30.69
C LYS A 505 32.75 -0.88 -29.74
N ILE A 506 31.72 -1.65 -29.37
CA ILE A 506 30.72 -1.23 -28.37
C ILE A 506 31.38 -0.96 -27.00
N HIS A 507 32.25 -1.87 -26.54
CA HIS A 507 32.94 -1.68 -25.27
C HIS A 507 33.96 -0.53 -25.32
N GLU A 508 34.61 -0.27 -26.46
CA GLU A 508 35.48 0.90 -26.65
C GLU A 508 34.69 2.22 -26.49
N TYR A 509 33.54 2.34 -27.17
CA TYR A 509 32.69 3.52 -27.01
C TYR A 509 32.15 3.65 -25.59
N ALA A 510 31.70 2.55 -24.99
CA ALA A 510 31.20 2.56 -23.63
C ALA A 510 32.28 2.98 -22.63
N LEU A 511 33.50 2.44 -22.74
CA LEU A 511 34.64 2.88 -21.92
C LEU A 511 34.96 4.35 -22.15
N SER A 512 34.93 4.83 -23.39
CA SER A 512 35.13 6.25 -23.69
C SER A 512 34.02 7.14 -23.08
N ILE A 513 32.76 6.69 -23.06
CA ILE A 513 31.63 7.39 -22.43
C ILE A 513 31.82 7.45 -20.92
N LEU A 514 32.14 6.31 -20.29
CA LEU A 514 32.39 6.24 -18.85
C LEU A 514 33.60 7.08 -18.44
N GLN A 515 34.68 7.06 -19.23
CA GLN A 515 35.86 7.89 -18.99
C GLN A 515 35.53 9.38 -19.11
N GLU A 516 34.72 9.79 -20.09
CA GLU A 516 34.30 11.19 -20.21
C GLU A 516 33.43 11.60 -19.01
N PHE A 517 32.55 10.73 -18.49
CA PHE A 517 31.82 10.99 -17.24
C PHE A 517 32.76 11.18 -16.04
N ILE A 518 33.82 10.38 -15.95
CA ILE A 518 34.84 10.49 -14.91
C ILE A 518 35.64 11.80 -15.04
N ASP A 519 36.15 12.09 -16.24
CA ASP A 519 37.02 13.25 -16.52
C ASP A 519 36.27 14.58 -16.37
N SER A 520 35.01 14.62 -16.79
CA SER A 520 34.13 15.79 -16.68
C SER A 520 33.48 15.92 -15.31
N ARG A 521 33.50 14.85 -14.49
CA ARG A 521 32.90 14.77 -13.14
C ARG A 521 31.41 15.13 -13.10
N ILE A 522 30.69 14.85 -14.18
CA ILE A 522 29.26 15.16 -14.29
C ILE A 522 28.37 14.03 -13.76
N PHE A 523 28.92 12.84 -13.51
CA PHE A 523 28.14 11.74 -12.95
C PHE A 523 28.09 11.85 -11.42
N PRO A 524 26.90 11.82 -10.80
CA PRO A 524 26.78 11.84 -9.34
C PRO A 524 27.28 10.53 -8.72
N GLU A 525 28.10 10.61 -7.67
CA GLU A 525 28.42 9.42 -6.86
C GLU A 525 27.15 8.97 -6.13
N ILE A 526 26.93 7.66 -6.03
CA ILE A 526 25.85 7.11 -5.21
C ILE A 526 26.49 6.65 -3.89
N ILE A 527 26.02 7.22 -2.79
CA ILE A 527 26.52 6.94 -1.45
C ILE A 527 25.42 6.38 -0.55
N LYS A 528 25.82 5.59 0.45
CA LYS A 528 24.95 5.20 1.57
C LYS A 528 25.53 5.78 2.85
N ILE A 529 24.68 6.43 3.64
CA ILE A 529 25.12 7.09 4.86
C ILE A 529 25.15 6.04 5.97
N LYS A 530 26.30 5.93 6.64
CA LYS A 530 26.58 4.89 7.64
C LYS A 530 26.36 5.39 9.04
N GLU A 531 26.78 6.62 9.32
CA GLU A 531 26.81 7.15 10.68
C GLU A 531 26.75 8.68 10.66
N VAL A 532 26.18 9.27 11.71
CA VAL A 532 26.25 10.70 11.99
C VAL A 532 27.06 10.90 13.26
N ARG A 533 28.16 11.66 13.17
CA ARG A 533 29.05 12.02 14.27
C ARG A 533 28.93 13.50 14.59
N PHE A 534 29.32 13.88 15.79
CA PHE A 534 29.52 15.28 16.16
C PHE A 534 31.02 15.53 16.32
N ASP A 535 31.53 16.61 15.73
CA ASP A 535 32.91 17.03 15.97
C ASP A 535 33.08 17.72 17.33
N GLU A 536 34.33 18.02 17.69
CA GLU A 536 34.71 18.69 18.95
C GLU A 536 34.09 20.08 19.13
N PHE A 537 33.48 20.65 18.08
CA PHE A 537 32.79 21.93 18.07
C PHE A 537 31.25 21.77 17.99
N GLY A 538 30.73 20.55 18.12
CA GLY A 538 29.31 20.24 18.10
C GLY A 538 28.68 20.26 16.70
N ARG A 539 29.47 20.25 15.62
CA ARG A 539 28.95 20.24 14.25
C ARG A 539 28.69 18.80 13.79
N LYS A 540 27.56 18.59 13.11
CA LYS A 540 27.20 17.29 12.51
C LYS A 540 28.15 16.96 11.36
N GLN A 541 28.84 15.82 11.47
CA GLN A 541 29.63 15.19 10.42
C GLN A 541 28.93 13.91 9.97
N PHE A 542 28.72 13.77 8.67
CA PHE A 542 28.14 12.56 8.08
C PHE A 542 29.27 11.66 7.60
N VAL A 543 29.18 10.38 7.96
CA VAL A 543 30.06 9.33 7.47
C VAL A 543 29.24 8.48 6.50
N ALA A 544 29.62 8.49 5.24
CA ALA A 544 29.02 7.70 4.18
C ALA A 544 30.02 6.71 3.60
N ALA A 545 29.52 5.78 2.80
CA ALA A 545 30.36 4.92 1.98
C ALA A 545 29.87 4.89 0.53
N ASP A 546 30.85 4.85 -0.36
CA ASP A 546 30.62 4.54 -1.78
C ASP A 546 30.54 3.02 -2.01
N TRP A 547 30.49 2.65 -3.30
CA TRP A 547 30.45 1.28 -3.75
C TRP A 547 31.69 0.43 -3.38
N LYS A 548 32.84 1.06 -3.16
CA LYS A 548 34.10 0.44 -2.73
C LYS A 548 34.20 0.34 -1.20
N ASN A 549 33.16 0.73 -0.47
CA ASN A 549 33.19 0.92 0.98
C ASN A 549 34.19 2.00 1.42
N ALA A 550 34.68 2.84 0.50
CA ALA A 550 35.54 3.95 0.85
C ALA A 550 34.74 4.94 1.68
N GLU A 551 35.28 5.27 2.86
CA GLU A 551 34.63 6.18 3.78
C GLU A 551 34.68 7.60 3.24
N ILE A 552 33.53 8.25 3.14
CA ILE A 552 33.40 9.63 2.71
C ILE A 552 32.83 10.44 3.87
N ARG A 553 33.56 11.48 4.27
CA ARG A 553 33.14 12.39 5.33
C ARG A 553 32.78 13.74 4.75
N PHE A 554 31.64 14.26 5.17
CA PHE A 554 31.19 15.60 4.79
C PHE A 554 30.37 16.25 5.90
N SER A 555 30.27 17.57 5.84
CA SER A 555 29.43 18.36 6.74
C SER A 555 28.44 19.19 5.92
N LEU A 556 27.28 19.46 6.51
CA LEU A 556 26.28 20.35 5.96
C LEU A 556 26.22 21.60 6.84
N SER A 557 26.26 22.77 6.21
CA SER A 557 25.84 24.02 6.83
C SER A 557 24.38 23.84 7.22
N SER A 558 24.03 24.38 8.38
CA SER A 558 22.80 24.25 9.18
C SER A 558 21.42 24.20 8.49
N ASN A 559 21.32 24.24 7.16
CA ASN A 559 20.10 24.39 6.37
C ASN A 559 19.71 23.13 5.56
N VAL A 560 20.24 21.94 5.88
CA VAL A 560 19.80 20.67 5.26
C VAL A 560 19.31 19.75 6.37
N GLU A 561 18.00 19.66 6.55
CA GLU A 561 17.41 18.86 7.63
C GLU A 561 16.98 17.50 7.11
N ASN A 562 17.53 16.48 7.78
CA ASN A 562 17.17 15.08 7.74
C ASN A 562 17.63 14.32 6.50
N ILE A 563 18.84 13.83 6.65
CA ILE A 563 19.37 12.67 5.94
C ILE A 563 18.83 11.40 6.61
N ASP A 564 18.02 10.63 5.88
CA ASP A 564 17.72 9.23 6.16
C ASP A 564 18.94 8.33 5.88
N ILE A 565 19.48 7.69 6.92
CA ILE A 565 20.64 6.79 6.84
C ILE A 565 20.35 5.45 6.13
N TYR A 566 19.08 5.10 5.93
CA TYR A 566 18.67 3.89 5.22
C TYR A 566 18.57 4.11 3.70
N SER A 567 18.53 5.37 3.26
CA SER A 567 18.43 5.76 1.86
C SER A 567 19.80 5.86 1.16
N HIS A 568 19.76 5.72 -0.17
CA HIS A 568 20.89 6.07 -1.04
C HIS A 568 20.77 7.52 -1.48
N TYR A 569 21.90 8.22 -1.56
CA TYR A 569 21.96 9.60 -2.03
C TYR A 569 22.85 9.70 -3.25
N TYR A 570 22.44 10.55 -4.18
CA TYR A 570 23.35 11.12 -5.15
C TYR A 570 24.19 12.22 -4.49
N MET A 571 25.49 12.22 -4.74
CA MET A 571 26.44 13.22 -4.25
C MET A 571 27.39 13.66 -5.37
N LEU A 572 27.49 14.96 -5.62
CA LEU A 572 28.57 15.53 -6.43
C LEU A 572 29.71 16.02 -5.52
N ARG A 573 30.91 15.48 -5.72
CA ARG A 573 32.08 15.73 -4.86
C ARG A 573 32.95 16.88 -5.39
N ASN A 574 33.42 17.75 -4.48
CA ASN A 574 34.44 18.76 -4.75
C ASN A 574 35.83 18.24 -4.31
N GLU A 575 36.94 18.79 -4.84
CA GLU A 575 38.32 18.23 -4.72
C GLU A 575 38.88 18.11 -3.28
N GLN A 576 38.16 18.56 -2.26
CA GLN A 576 38.63 18.58 -0.88
C GLN A 576 38.42 17.24 -0.17
N SER A 577 39.35 16.90 0.72
CA SER A 577 39.34 15.68 1.55
C SER A 577 38.14 15.60 2.49
N ILE A 578 37.54 16.74 2.82
CA ILE A 578 36.26 16.88 3.53
C ILE A 578 35.43 17.88 2.72
N ALA A 579 34.30 17.42 2.17
CA ALA A 579 33.39 18.31 1.45
C ALA A 579 32.49 19.05 2.44
N ILE A 580 32.48 20.38 2.36
CA ILE A 580 31.51 21.23 3.06
C ILE A 580 30.40 21.51 2.05
N ASN A 581 29.17 21.10 2.38
CA ASN A 581 27.95 21.27 1.56
C ASN A 581 27.93 20.52 0.21
N PRO A 582 28.04 19.18 0.21
CA PRO A 582 27.73 18.43 -1.01
C PRO A 582 26.28 18.64 -1.44
N VAL A 583 26.03 18.61 -2.75
CA VAL A 583 24.65 18.50 -3.26
C VAL A 583 24.20 17.07 -3.09
N LEU A 584 23.21 16.87 -2.21
CA LEU A 584 22.62 15.58 -1.89
C LEU A 584 21.20 15.51 -2.44
N ILE A 585 20.91 14.45 -3.20
CA ILE A 585 19.56 14.18 -3.72
C ILE A 585 19.18 12.76 -3.32
N PRO A 586 18.06 12.55 -2.59
CA PRO A 586 17.58 11.22 -2.25
C PRO A 586 17.25 10.42 -3.52
N ARG A 587 17.68 9.16 -3.57
CA ARG A 587 17.31 8.24 -4.64
C ARG A 587 15.94 7.63 -4.31
N TYR A 588 14.86 8.37 -4.55
CA TYR A 588 13.49 7.86 -4.41
C TYR A 588 13.28 6.69 -5.40
N LEU A 589 12.90 5.53 -4.87
CA LEU A 589 12.29 4.47 -5.67
C LEU A 589 10.94 5.00 -6.16
N GLU A 590 10.59 4.69 -7.39
CA GLU A 590 9.29 5.01 -7.99
C GLU A 590 8.12 4.66 -7.05
N ASP A 591 7.09 5.53 -7.07
CA ASP A 591 5.76 5.39 -6.47
C ASP A 591 5.66 5.29 -4.94
N ASN A 592 6.01 6.38 -4.22
CA ASN A 592 5.37 6.70 -2.94
C ASN A 592 4.22 7.71 -3.16
N ARG A 593 3.23 7.32 -3.97
CA ARG A 593 1.88 7.90 -3.85
C ARG A 593 1.15 7.04 -2.84
N GLU A 594 1.08 7.45 -1.57
CA GLU A 594 0.08 6.90 -0.66
C GLU A 594 -1.30 7.21 -1.26
N MET A 595 -1.97 6.18 -1.78
CA MET A 595 -3.31 6.27 -2.36
C MET A 595 -4.33 6.20 -1.22
N PHE A 596 -5.42 6.96 -1.33
CA PHE A 596 -6.47 7.03 -0.31
C PHE A 596 -6.95 5.63 0.11
N ASP A 597 -7.01 5.38 1.43
CA ASP A 597 -7.50 4.15 2.04
C ASP A 597 -9.03 4.19 2.23
N GLY A 598 -9.73 3.20 1.67
CA GLY A 598 -11.19 3.05 1.76
C GLY A 598 -11.71 2.86 3.19
N ALA A 599 -10.94 2.25 4.10
CA ALA A 599 -11.37 1.99 5.48
C ALA A 599 -11.41 3.27 6.35
N GLY A 600 -10.54 4.24 6.08
CA GLY A 600 -10.50 5.55 6.75
C GLY A 600 -11.44 6.60 6.14
N TYR A 601 -11.73 6.51 4.85
CA TYR A 601 -12.52 7.51 4.11
C TYR A 601 -14.02 7.46 4.42
N ASP A 602 -14.59 6.30 4.75
CA ASP A 602 -16.00 6.17 5.12
C ASP A 602 -16.37 6.95 6.40
N LYS A 603 -15.41 7.16 7.30
CA LYS A 603 -15.60 7.92 8.55
C LYS A 603 -15.51 9.44 8.38
N SER A 604 -15.02 9.94 7.24
CA SER A 604 -14.71 11.37 7.01
C SER A 604 -15.31 11.98 5.73
N SER A 605 -16.18 11.25 5.02
CA SER A 605 -16.73 11.64 3.70
C SER A 605 -18.13 12.27 3.71
N GLN A 606 -18.65 12.65 4.88
CA GLN A 606 -20.01 13.20 5.03
C GLN A 606 -20.24 14.49 4.23
N THR A 607 -19.23 15.36 4.17
CA THR A 607 -19.28 16.62 3.40
C THR A 607 -19.40 16.36 1.89
N GLN A 608 -18.65 15.39 1.39
CA GLN A 608 -18.64 15.01 -0.03
C GLN A 608 -19.96 14.34 -0.44
N LEU A 609 -20.59 13.58 0.46
CA LEU A 609 -21.91 12.99 0.22
C LEU A 609 -23.00 14.06 0.08
N ILE A 610 -23.11 15.00 1.02
CA ILE A 610 -24.09 16.11 0.95
C ILE A 610 -23.93 16.92 -0.34
N GLN A 611 -22.68 17.20 -0.71
CA GLN A 611 -22.36 17.91 -1.94
C GLN A 611 -22.71 17.09 -3.19
N GLY A 612 -22.45 15.78 -3.16
CA GLY A 612 -22.85 14.84 -4.20
C GLY A 612 -24.35 14.80 -4.40
N SER A 613 -25.13 14.67 -3.31
CA SER A 613 -26.59 14.69 -3.35
C SER A 613 -27.12 16.02 -3.90
N THR A 614 -26.47 17.15 -3.56
CA THR A 614 -26.82 18.46 -4.13
C THR A 614 -26.62 18.51 -5.65
N LEU A 615 -25.51 17.95 -6.16
CA LEU A 615 -25.27 17.83 -7.60
C LEU A 615 -26.30 16.89 -8.26
N ILE A 616 -26.55 15.73 -7.65
CA ILE A 616 -27.52 14.73 -8.13
C ILE A 616 -28.93 15.34 -8.20
N ASN A 617 -29.33 16.12 -7.20
CA ASN A 617 -30.63 16.80 -7.17
C ASN A 617 -30.83 17.81 -8.29
N LYS A 618 -29.74 18.43 -8.77
CA LYS A 618 -29.75 19.40 -9.88
C LYS A 618 -29.74 18.78 -11.28
N ILE A 619 -29.58 17.46 -11.39
CA ILE A 619 -29.62 16.74 -12.67
C ILE A 619 -30.86 15.86 -12.80
N THR A 620 -31.28 15.66 -14.05
CA THR A 620 -32.30 14.69 -14.44
C THR A 620 -31.70 13.80 -15.53
N PRO A 621 -31.14 12.63 -15.16
CA PRO A 621 -30.59 11.69 -16.13
C PRO A 621 -31.66 11.28 -17.15
N MET A 622 -31.27 11.10 -18.42
CA MET A 622 -32.19 10.54 -19.41
C MET A 622 -32.41 9.06 -19.12
N LYS A 623 -33.61 8.54 -19.38
CA LYS A 623 -33.88 7.10 -19.27
C LYS A 623 -32.95 6.32 -20.19
N ASN A 624 -32.43 5.19 -19.70
CA ASN A 624 -31.46 4.35 -20.41
C ASN A 624 -30.16 5.08 -20.82
N ALA A 625 -29.82 6.21 -20.17
CA ALA A 625 -28.56 6.89 -20.40
C ALA A 625 -27.37 6.03 -19.99
N ARG A 626 -26.28 6.10 -20.75
CA ARG A 626 -24.98 5.58 -20.33
C ARG A 626 -24.20 6.71 -19.63
N VAL A 627 -23.82 6.48 -18.39
CA VAL A 627 -23.20 7.45 -17.50
C VAL A 627 -21.76 7.06 -17.22
N LEU A 628 -20.85 8.03 -17.20
CA LEU A 628 -19.50 7.87 -16.67
C LEU A 628 -19.37 8.67 -15.37
N ASP A 629 -19.02 8.00 -14.27
CA ASP A 629 -18.69 8.62 -12.98
C ASP A 629 -17.17 8.63 -12.78
N ILE A 630 -16.56 9.81 -12.73
CA ILE A 630 -15.11 10.00 -12.62
C ILE A 630 -14.73 10.39 -11.20
N GLY A 631 -13.88 9.58 -10.57
CA GLY A 631 -13.50 9.73 -9.17
C GLY A 631 -14.62 9.27 -8.25
N CYS A 632 -15.13 8.06 -8.48
CA CYS A 632 -16.31 7.54 -7.79
C CYS A 632 -16.09 7.24 -6.29
N GLY A 633 -14.84 7.19 -5.84
CA GLY A 633 -14.48 6.84 -4.46
C GLY A 633 -15.13 5.52 -4.03
N ASN A 634 -15.73 5.50 -2.84
CA ASN A 634 -16.45 4.36 -2.29
C ASN A 634 -17.82 4.07 -2.96
N GLY A 635 -18.16 4.71 -4.07
CA GLY A 635 -19.34 4.43 -4.88
C GLY A 635 -20.69 4.88 -4.31
N LYS A 636 -20.75 5.53 -3.13
CA LYS A 636 -22.02 5.94 -2.50
C LYS A 636 -22.81 6.95 -3.35
N THR A 637 -22.14 7.95 -3.93
CA THR A 637 -22.81 8.93 -4.81
C THR A 637 -23.20 8.33 -6.16
N THR A 638 -22.43 7.36 -6.66
CA THR A 638 -22.75 6.57 -7.86
C THR A 638 -24.04 5.76 -7.66
N VAL A 639 -24.18 5.11 -6.49
CA VAL A 639 -25.40 4.38 -6.11
C VAL A 639 -26.60 5.32 -5.96
N GLU A 640 -26.42 6.50 -5.35
CA GLU A 640 -27.47 7.51 -5.24
C GLU A 640 -27.95 7.99 -6.62
N LEU A 641 -27.01 8.23 -7.54
CA LEU A 641 -27.32 8.61 -8.91
C LEU A 641 -28.13 7.52 -9.63
N PHE A 642 -27.74 6.26 -9.47
CA PHE A 642 -28.49 5.12 -10.02
C PHE A 642 -29.89 5.01 -9.42
N ARG A 643 -30.05 5.19 -8.11
CA ARG A 643 -31.38 5.17 -7.45
C ARG A 643 -32.31 6.26 -7.98
N LYS A 644 -31.77 7.41 -8.37
CA LYS A 644 -32.56 8.51 -8.94
C LYS A 644 -33.17 8.14 -10.29
N GLU A 645 -32.47 7.35 -11.11
CA GLU A 645 -32.98 6.84 -12.38
C GLU A 645 -32.45 5.41 -12.64
N PRO A 646 -33.14 4.36 -12.13
CA PRO A 646 -32.64 2.98 -12.18
C PRO A 646 -32.52 2.38 -13.58
N SER A 647 -32.94 3.10 -14.63
CA SER A 647 -32.76 2.66 -16.02
C SER A 647 -31.40 3.01 -16.61
N VAL A 648 -30.57 3.84 -15.96
CA VAL A 648 -29.24 4.18 -16.46
C VAL A 648 -28.24 3.03 -16.28
N SER A 649 -27.20 2.99 -17.11
CA SER A 649 -26.01 2.17 -16.88
C SER A 649 -24.82 3.07 -16.55
N ILE A 650 -24.06 2.73 -15.51
CA ILE A 650 -22.98 3.57 -14.99
C ILE A 650 -21.65 2.83 -15.06
N ASP A 651 -20.70 3.38 -15.81
CA ASP A 651 -19.28 3.06 -15.71
C ASP A 651 -18.67 4.04 -14.69
N ALA A 652 -18.02 3.54 -13.65
CA ALA A 652 -17.51 4.35 -12.54
C ALA A 652 -16.04 4.03 -12.27
N CYS A 653 -15.18 5.05 -12.30
CA CYS A 653 -13.74 4.86 -12.10
C CYS A 653 -13.17 5.68 -10.96
N ASP A 654 -12.16 5.12 -10.31
CA ASP A 654 -11.32 5.78 -9.32
C ASP A 654 -9.88 5.32 -9.52
N ILE A 655 -8.91 6.15 -9.13
CA ILE A 655 -7.49 5.79 -9.21
C ILE A 655 -7.13 4.76 -8.13
N SER A 656 -7.84 4.72 -7.00
CA SER A 656 -7.54 3.84 -5.85
C SER A 656 -8.28 2.51 -5.92
N GLN A 657 -7.52 1.40 -5.97
CA GLN A 657 -8.11 0.05 -5.96
C GLN A 657 -8.89 -0.23 -4.67
N SER A 658 -8.43 0.27 -3.50
CA SER A 658 -9.15 0.06 -2.23
C SER A 658 -10.50 0.81 -2.19
N MET A 659 -10.63 1.94 -2.89
CA MET A 659 -11.90 2.64 -3.07
C MET A 659 -12.86 1.85 -3.97
N ILE A 660 -12.33 1.27 -5.06
CA ILE A 660 -13.09 0.42 -5.97
C ILE A 660 -13.61 -0.82 -5.25
N ASP A 661 -12.78 -1.48 -4.44
CA ASP A 661 -13.19 -2.66 -3.66
C ASP A 661 -14.36 -2.30 -2.72
N LYS A 662 -14.28 -1.15 -2.03
CA LYS A 662 -15.37 -0.64 -1.18
C LYS A 662 -16.62 -0.24 -1.97
N ALA A 663 -16.46 0.34 -3.15
CA ALA A 663 -17.57 0.68 -4.04
C ALA A 663 -18.32 -0.55 -4.53
N ILE A 664 -17.58 -1.64 -4.81
CA ILE A 664 -18.17 -2.93 -5.17
C ILE A 664 -18.95 -3.52 -3.98
N GLU A 665 -18.40 -3.49 -2.77
CA GLU A 665 -19.13 -3.92 -1.56
C GLU A 665 -20.42 -3.11 -1.35
N ASN A 666 -20.34 -1.77 -1.45
CA ASN A 666 -21.49 -0.89 -1.27
C ASN A 666 -22.57 -1.18 -2.32
N ARG A 667 -22.21 -1.32 -3.60
CA ARG A 667 -23.12 -1.73 -4.68
C ARG A 667 -23.80 -3.07 -4.41
N GLN A 668 -23.04 -4.06 -3.94
CA GLN A 668 -23.55 -5.39 -3.63
C GLN A 668 -24.52 -5.36 -2.43
N SER A 669 -24.21 -4.59 -1.39
CA SER A 669 -25.09 -4.40 -0.23
C SER A 669 -26.44 -3.77 -0.60
N GLU A 670 -26.48 -3.05 -1.73
CA GLU A 670 -27.66 -2.40 -2.28
C GLU A 670 -28.40 -3.27 -3.31
N GLY A 671 -27.93 -4.50 -3.56
CA GLY A 671 -28.55 -5.43 -4.50
C GLY A 671 -28.45 -4.98 -5.97
N ILE A 672 -27.53 -4.07 -6.30
CA ILE A 672 -27.41 -3.51 -7.65
C ILE A 672 -26.48 -4.41 -8.49
N ALA A 673 -26.99 -4.91 -9.61
CA ALA A 673 -26.24 -5.78 -10.52
C ALA A 673 -25.07 -5.05 -11.22
N GLN A 674 -24.06 -5.80 -11.69
CA GLN A 674 -22.80 -5.21 -12.19
C GLN A 674 -22.98 -4.56 -13.56
N GLU A 675 -23.91 -5.08 -14.34
CA GLU A 675 -24.36 -4.54 -15.61
C GLU A 675 -25.01 -3.15 -15.48
N ASN A 676 -25.51 -2.81 -14.28
CA ASN A 676 -26.12 -1.52 -13.99
C ASN A 676 -25.08 -0.51 -13.47
N ILE A 677 -24.17 -0.95 -12.60
CA ILE A 677 -23.04 -0.14 -12.14
C ILE A 677 -21.76 -0.97 -12.17
N HIS A 678 -20.82 -0.55 -13.01
CA HIS A 678 -19.52 -1.18 -13.20
C HIS A 678 -18.41 -0.30 -12.64
N PHE A 679 -17.77 -0.76 -11.56
CA PHE A 679 -16.64 -0.08 -10.93
C PHE A 679 -15.30 -0.63 -11.42
N TYR A 680 -14.34 0.23 -11.76
CA TYR A 680 -13.01 -0.18 -12.21
C TYR A 680 -11.91 0.83 -11.84
N CYS A 681 -10.69 0.32 -11.61
CA CYS A 681 -9.54 1.15 -11.25
C CYS A 681 -8.88 1.74 -12.50
N LYS A 682 -8.84 3.07 -12.61
CA LYS A 682 -8.23 3.79 -13.74
C LYS A 682 -7.91 5.23 -13.38
N ASP A 683 -6.79 5.75 -13.87
CA ASP A 683 -6.51 7.19 -13.85
C ASP A 683 -7.40 7.90 -14.89
N ALA A 684 -8.11 8.93 -14.46
CA ALA A 684 -9.00 9.70 -15.32
C ALA A 684 -8.26 10.36 -16.51
N ILE A 685 -6.94 10.61 -16.40
CA ILE A 685 -6.14 11.17 -17.51
C ILE A 685 -5.88 10.16 -18.64
N ASP A 686 -6.03 8.87 -18.34
CA ASP A 686 -5.84 7.74 -19.26
C ASP A 686 -7.18 7.25 -19.86
N LEU A 687 -8.27 8.02 -19.68
CA LEU A 687 -9.53 7.78 -20.38
C LEU A 687 -9.32 7.95 -21.91
N ASP A 688 -9.71 6.95 -22.68
CA ASP A 688 -9.53 6.86 -24.14
C ASP A 688 -10.85 6.54 -24.86
N GLU A 689 -11.95 6.55 -24.12
CA GLU A 689 -13.30 6.35 -24.58
C GLU A 689 -13.74 7.55 -25.44
N ASN A 690 -14.31 7.29 -26.62
CA ASN A 690 -14.82 8.33 -27.52
C ASN A 690 -16.32 8.12 -27.76
N GLU A 691 -17.11 9.17 -27.53
CA GLU A 691 -18.54 9.25 -27.83
C GLU A 691 -19.38 8.09 -27.26
N GLN A 692 -19.10 7.70 -26.02
CA GLN A 692 -19.77 6.56 -25.38
C GLN A 692 -20.88 6.97 -24.42
N TYR A 693 -20.80 8.16 -23.84
CA TYR A 693 -21.62 8.53 -22.67
C TYR A 693 -22.62 9.64 -22.97
N ASP A 694 -23.83 9.50 -22.43
CA ASP A 694 -24.90 10.49 -22.48
C ASP A 694 -24.75 11.52 -21.34
N LEU A 695 -24.10 11.13 -20.24
CA LEU A 695 -23.82 11.97 -19.07
C LEU A 695 -22.44 11.63 -18.50
N VAL A 696 -21.63 12.66 -18.23
CA VAL A 696 -20.45 12.53 -17.36
C VAL A 696 -20.77 13.22 -16.03
N PHE A 697 -20.63 12.45 -14.95
CA PHE A 697 -20.82 12.87 -13.58
C PHE A 697 -19.46 12.85 -12.86
N SER A 698 -19.18 13.85 -12.01
CA SER A 698 -18.05 13.79 -11.08
C SER A 698 -18.32 14.68 -9.88
N ASN A 699 -18.09 14.14 -8.69
CA ASN A 699 -18.28 14.86 -7.44
C ASN A 699 -16.97 14.93 -6.64
N ALA A 700 -16.50 16.14 -6.38
CA ALA A 700 -15.39 16.42 -5.48
C ALA A 700 -14.07 15.67 -5.82
N ALA A 701 -13.83 15.35 -7.09
CA ALA A 701 -12.63 14.65 -7.54
C ALA A 701 -11.73 15.46 -8.49
N LEU A 702 -12.32 16.13 -9.49
CA LEU A 702 -11.54 16.72 -10.60
C LEU A 702 -10.60 17.87 -10.18
N HIS A 703 -10.82 18.50 -9.03
CA HIS A 703 -9.92 19.55 -8.53
C HIS A 703 -8.53 19.02 -8.17
N TRP A 704 -8.37 17.71 -7.94
CA TRP A 704 -7.07 17.07 -7.69
C TRP A 704 -6.23 16.92 -8.96
N ILE A 705 -6.80 17.17 -10.14
CA ILE A 705 -6.12 17.00 -11.42
C ILE A 705 -5.61 18.35 -11.90
N VAL A 706 -4.29 18.53 -11.85
CA VAL A 706 -3.62 19.80 -12.14
C VAL A 706 -3.80 20.24 -13.60
N ASP A 707 -3.76 19.31 -14.55
CA ASP A 707 -3.98 19.57 -15.99
C ASP A 707 -5.49 19.51 -16.31
N SER A 708 -6.22 20.52 -15.84
CA SER A 708 -7.68 20.58 -15.96
C SER A 708 -8.14 20.68 -17.42
N GLU A 709 -7.41 21.39 -18.28
CA GLU A 709 -7.74 21.49 -19.71
C GLU A 709 -7.71 20.12 -20.39
N LYS A 710 -6.64 19.33 -20.18
CA LYS A 710 -6.54 17.98 -20.72
C LYS A 710 -7.64 17.07 -20.17
N MET A 711 -7.92 17.16 -18.87
CA MET A 711 -8.99 16.38 -18.22
C MET A 711 -10.36 16.68 -18.82
N TYR A 712 -10.77 17.95 -18.87
CA TYR A 712 -12.08 18.33 -19.41
C TYR A 712 -12.16 18.09 -20.93
N THR A 713 -11.03 18.09 -21.66
CA THR A 713 -10.97 17.66 -23.07
C THR A 713 -11.24 16.16 -23.22
N LYS A 714 -10.66 15.32 -22.36
CA LYS A 714 -10.96 13.86 -22.34
C LYS A 714 -12.43 13.60 -22.02
N ILE A 715 -12.98 14.34 -21.06
CA ILE A 715 -14.41 14.30 -20.71
C ILE A 715 -15.29 14.72 -21.90
N TYR A 716 -14.92 15.80 -22.60
CA TYR A 716 -15.62 16.22 -23.80
C TYR A 716 -15.62 15.13 -24.88
N ASN A 717 -14.49 14.45 -25.09
CA ASN A 717 -14.39 13.40 -26.10
C ASN A 717 -15.19 12.14 -25.73
N SER A 718 -15.30 11.81 -24.45
CA SER A 718 -16.05 10.62 -24.00
C SER A 718 -17.57 10.79 -24.11
N LEU A 719 -18.07 12.03 -24.11
CA LEU A 719 -19.48 12.35 -24.33
C LEU A 719 -19.91 12.16 -25.79
N LYS A 720 -21.11 11.64 -26.00
CA LYS A 720 -21.82 11.70 -27.29
C LYS A 720 -22.20 13.14 -27.62
N ASN A 721 -22.48 13.43 -28.89
CA ASN A 721 -23.04 14.73 -29.28
C ASN A 721 -24.36 15.00 -28.55
N GLY A 722 -24.49 16.19 -27.96
CA GLY A 722 -25.61 16.53 -27.07
C GLY A 722 -25.55 15.89 -25.67
N GLY A 723 -24.50 15.14 -25.36
CA GLY A 723 -24.25 14.57 -24.03
C GLY A 723 -23.99 15.67 -22.99
N LYS A 724 -24.34 15.39 -21.73
CA LYS A 724 -24.33 16.37 -20.65
C LYS A 724 -23.15 16.18 -19.70
N LEU A 725 -22.65 17.29 -19.16
CA LEU A 725 -21.67 17.33 -18.09
C LEU A 725 -22.36 17.80 -16.80
N ALA A 726 -22.07 17.13 -15.69
CA ALA A 726 -22.48 17.56 -14.36
C ALA A 726 -21.32 17.32 -13.36
N VAL A 727 -20.70 18.41 -12.90
CA VAL A 727 -19.51 18.34 -12.04
C VAL A 727 -19.64 19.25 -10.84
N HIS A 728 -19.20 18.75 -9.69
CA HIS A 728 -18.99 19.54 -8.48
C HIS A 728 -17.51 19.56 -8.09
N GLN A 729 -16.95 20.75 -7.85
CA GLN A 729 -15.59 20.92 -7.35
C GLN A 729 -15.42 22.19 -6.50
N GLY A 730 -14.29 22.31 -5.80
CA GLY A 730 -13.95 23.52 -5.04
C GLY A 730 -13.71 24.72 -5.97
N GLY A 731 -14.19 25.88 -5.55
CA GLY A 731 -13.95 27.18 -6.18
C GLY A 731 -12.80 27.93 -5.53
N SER A 732 -12.41 29.05 -6.14
CA SER A 732 -11.33 29.92 -5.65
C SER A 732 -11.47 30.23 -4.15
N GLU A 733 -10.34 30.22 -3.45
CA GLU A 733 -10.22 30.46 -2.00
C GLU A 733 -10.90 29.42 -1.09
N CYS A 734 -11.44 28.32 -1.64
CA CYS A 734 -11.98 27.25 -0.81
C CYS A 734 -10.92 26.75 0.19
N TYR A 735 -11.29 26.69 1.47
CA TYR A 735 -10.43 26.27 2.57
C TYR A 735 -9.18 27.14 2.81
N ALA A 736 -9.14 28.38 2.31
CA ALA A 736 -7.97 29.25 2.43
C ALA A 736 -7.47 29.40 3.89
N GLY A 737 -8.38 29.56 4.85
CA GLY A 737 -8.02 29.67 6.27
C GLY A 737 -7.46 28.37 6.87
N LEU A 738 -7.92 27.20 6.40
CA LEU A 738 -7.38 25.91 6.84
C LEU A 738 -5.98 25.69 6.25
N HIS A 739 -5.78 26.05 4.97
CA HIS A 739 -4.45 26.07 4.35
C HIS A 739 -3.48 27.02 5.07
N GLU A 740 -3.95 28.19 5.51
CA GLU A 740 -3.16 29.13 6.30
C GLU A 740 -2.70 28.51 7.63
N LYS A 741 -3.57 27.77 8.32
CA LYS A 741 -3.20 27.07 9.57
C LYS A 741 -2.17 25.98 9.34
N VAL A 742 -2.24 25.25 8.23
CA VAL A 742 -1.19 24.28 7.89
C VAL A 742 0.13 24.99 7.62
N LYS A 743 0.13 26.10 6.87
CA LYS A 743 1.34 26.90 6.61
C LYS A 743 1.94 27.45 7.91
N LYS A 744 1.11 27.95 8.83
CA LYS A 744 1.57 28.40 10.15
C LYS A 744 2.12 27.24 11.00
N ALA A 745 1.50 26.06 10.95
CA ALA A 745 2.03 24.87 11.62
C ALA A 745 3.39 24.46 11.03
N ILE A 746 3.56 24.61 9.72
CA ILE A 746 4.84 24.40 9.03
C ILE A 746 5.86 25.43 9.51
N ASP A 747 5.49 26.70 9.65
CA ASP A 747 6.36 27.76 10.18
C ASP A 747 6.79 27.50 11.63
N GLU A 748 5.87 27.15 12.52
CA GLU A 748 6.15 26.90 13.95
C GLU A 748 7.03 25.67 14.19
N LEU A 749 6.95 24.67 13.31
CA LEU A 749 7.77 23.48 13.36
C LEU A 749 9.10 23.62 12.62
N ASP A 750 9.35 24.78 11.98
CA ASP A 750 10.46 25.03 11.07
C ASP A 750 10.50 24.05 9.88
N PHE A 751 9.34 23.55 9.44
CA PHE A 751 9.21 22.60 8.34
C PHE A 751 9.23 23.27 6.95
N ASN A 752 9.43 24.59 6.88
CA ASN A 752 9.43 25.37 5.64
C ASN A 752 10.37 24.80 4.57
N MET A 753 11.47 24.19 4.98
CA MET A 753 12.42 23.62 4.05
C MET A 753 11.88 22.43 3.25
N TYR A 754 10.89 21.71 3.77
CA TYR A 754 10.25 20.63 3.03
C TYR A 754 9.43 21.19 1.88
N TYR A 755 8.81 22.37 2.01
CA TYR A 755 7.84 22.91 1.06
C TYR A 755 8.40 23.98 0.10
N GLN A 756 9.73 24.08 -0.06
CA GLN A 756 10.36 25.07 -0.93
C GLN A 756 10.00 24.83 -2.41
N ASN A 757 9.45 25.86 -3.09
CA ASN A 757 8.98 25.77 -4.48
C ASN A 757 7.92 24.68 -4.73
N TRP A 758 7.27 24.21 -3.66
CA TRP A 758 6.16 23.30 -3.74
C TRP A 758 4.86 24.10 -3.76
N THR A 759 4.00 23.78 -4.72
CA THR A 759 2.65 24.33 -4.79
C THR A 759 1.66 23.24 -4.45
N TYR A 760 0.69 23.57 -3.62
CA TYR A 760 -0.40 22.66 -3.30
C TYR A 760 -1.12 22.24 -4.61
N PRO A 761 -1.15 20.95 -4.97
CA PRO A 761 -1.53 20.49 -6.30
C PRO A 761 -3.04 20.41 -6.47
N ILE A 762 -3.71 21.57 -6.55
CA ILE A 762 -5.16 21.66 -6.68
C ILE A 762 -5.58 22.74 -7.67
N PHE A 763 -6.68 22.50 -8.38
CA PHE A 763 -7.31 23.47 -9.27
C PHE A 763 -8.62 24.00 -8.66
N TYR A 764 -8.57 25.21 -8.10
CA TYR A 764 -9.72 25.93 -7.54
C TYR A 764 -10.03 27.18 -8.38
N PRO A 765 -10.82 27.05 -9.47
CA PRO A 765 -11.09 28.17 -10.35
C PRO A 765 -12.11 29.14 -9.75
N THR A 766 -12.11 30.38 -10.22
CA THR A 766 -13.27 31.27 -10.11
C THR A 766 -14.40 30.78 -11.03
N LYS A 767 -15.64 31.20 -10.76
CA LYS A 767 -16.79 30.93 -11.64
C LYS A 767 -16.52 31.34 -13.10
N SER A 768 -15.91 32.50 -13.31
CA SER A 768 -15.58 32.99 -14.67
C SER A 768 -14.51 32.12 -15.34
N GLN A 769 -13.45 31.74 -14.64
CA GLN A 769 -12.41 30.87 -15.20
C GLN A 769 -12.97 29.51 -15.59
N PHE A 770 -13.83 28.93 -14.75
CA PHE A 770 -14.42 27.64 -15.03
C PHE A 770 -15.39 27.70 -16.22
N HIS A 771 -16.19 28.77 -16.32
CA HIS A 771 -17.05 28.99 -17.48
C HIS A 771 -16.26 29.14 -18.78
N SER A 772 -15.19 29.95 -18.75
CA SER A 772 -14.31 30.15 -19.92
C SER A 772 -13.61 28.85 -20.34
N LEU A 773 -13.14 28.03 -19.39
CA LEU A 773 -12.50 26.75 -19.66
C LEU A 773 -13.44 25.80 -20.42
N LEU A 774 -14.66 25.60 -19.91
CA LEU A 774 -15.64 24.72 -20.55
C LEU A 774 -16.04 25.23 -21.94
N GLY A 775 -16.23 26.55 -22.08
CA GLY A 775 -16.51 27.16 -23.38
C GLY A 775 -15.36 27.01 -24.38
N PHE A 776 -14.11 27.16 -23.92
CA PHE A 776 -12.91 26.98 -24.76
C PHE A 776 -12.79 25.55 -25.32
N ILE A 777 -13.13 24.54 -24.51
CA ILE A 777 -13.09 23.12 -24.92
C ILE A 777 -14.19 22.79 -25.94
N GLY A 778 -15.27 23.58 -25.99
CA GLY A 778 -16.35 23.41 -26.96
C GLY A 778 -17.72 23.08 -26.33
N PHE A 779 -17.82 23.07 -24.99
CA PHE A 779 -19.11 22.91 -24.34
C PHE A 779 -20.02 24.14 -24.58
N ARG A 780 -21.32 23.88 -24.76
CA ARG A 780 -22.39 24.87 -24.90
C ARG A 780 -23.32 24.84 -23.68
N ASP A 781 -24.18 25.85 -23.56
CA ASP A 781 -25.16 25.99 -22.47
C ASP A 781 -24.53 25.88 -21.05
N VAL A 782 -23.33 26.45 -20.90
CA VAL A 782 -22.55 26.36 -19.65
C VAL A 782 -23.25 27.15 -18.55
N ARG A 783 -23.70 26.44 -17.50
CA ARG A 783 -24.24 27.02 -16.26
C ARG A 783 -23.35 26.63 -15.10
N ILE A 784 -22.94 27.61 -14.31
CA ILE A 784 -22.16 27.38 -13.09
C ILE A 784 -22.88 28.01 -11.91
N ASP A 785 -23.35 27.17 -10.98
CA ASP A 785 -23.86 27.62 -9.70
C ASP A 785 -22.68 27.73 -8.73
N SER A 786 -22.61 28.83 -7.98
CA SER A 786 -21.61 29.04 -6.93
C SER A 786 -22.31 29.07 -5.58
N VAL A 787 -21.75 28.36 -4.62
CA VAL A 787 -22.22 28.32 -3.23
C VAL A 787 -21.03 28.64 -2.34
N GLU A 788 -21.14 29.72 -1.58
CA GLU A 788 -20.13 30.21 -0.66
C GLU A 788 -20.69 30.18 0.76
N THR A 789 -19.98 29.56 1.70
CA THR A 789 -20.40 29.47 3.11
C THR A 789 -19.23 29.71 4.04
N ASP A 790 -19.51 30.15 5.26
CA ASP A 790 -18.51 30.37 6.31
C ASP A 790 -17.99 29.06 6.95
N GLY A 791 -18.49 27.92 6.47
CA GLY A 791 -18.15 26.57 6.93
C GLY A 791 -18.92 26.11 8.16
N SER A 792 -19.78 26.95 8.75
CA SER A 792 -20.52 26.62 9.98
C SER A 792 -21.47 25.43 9.86
N GLU A 793 -21.91 25.12 8.63
CA GLU A 793 -22.79 24.01 8.29
C GLU A 793 -22.07 22.65 8.18
N TYR A 794 -20.73 22.63 8.18
CA TYR A 794 -19.93 21.40 8.07
C TYR A 794 -19.33 21.02 9.43
N PRO A 795 -19.98 20.14 10.21
CA PRO A 795 -19.39 19.63 11.44
C PRO A 795 -18.07 18.92 11.11
N ASN A 796 -17.06 19.12 11.96
CA ASN A 796 -15.73 18.50 11.84
C ASN A 796 -14.96 18.88 10.56
N LEU A 797 -15.23 20.03 9.94
CA LEU A 797 -14.52 20.45 8.72
C LEU A 797 -12.99 20.50 8.91
N VAL A 798 -12.52 20.90 10.10
CA VAL A 798 -11.10 20.90 10.48
C VAL A 798 -10.50 19.49 10.41
N GLU A 799 -11.21 18.48 10.92
CA GLU A 799 -10.78 17.07 10.93
C GLU A 799 -10.86 16.46 9.52
N ASN A 800 -11.95 16.74 8.80
CA ASN A 800 -12.14 16.29 7.41
C ASN A 800 -11.02 16.84 6.52
N PHE A 801 -10.69 18.13 6.68
CA PHE A 801 -9.55 18.73 6.00
C PHE A 801 -8.23 18.08 6.43
N ALA A 802 -8.03 17.76 7.71
CA ALA A 802 -6.82 17.08 8.18
C ALA A 802 -6.66 15.64 7.65
N ASN A 803 -7.76 14.99 7.26
CA ASN A 803 -7.77 13.63 6.73
C ASN A 803 -7.69 13.56 5.21
N ALA A 804 -8.12 14.61 4.49
CA ALA A 804 -8.12 14.64 3.03
C ALA A 804 -7.33 15.83 2.47
N GLY A 805 -7.65 17.06 2.88
CA GLY A 805 -7.01 18.29 2.43
C GLY A 805 -5.54 18.43 2.86
N MET A 806 -5.15 17.85 4.00
CA MET A 806 -3.76 17.86 4.48
C MET A 806 -2.87 16.79 3.84
N LEU A 807 -3.43 15.78 3.16
CA LEU A 807 -2.63 14.67 2.61
C LEU A 807 -1.50 15.14 1.69
N PRO A 808 -1.69 16.09 0.76
CA PRO A 808 -0.56 16.59 -0.04
C PRO A 808 0.55 17.23 0.80
N TYR A 809 0.19 17.87 1.93
CA TYR A 809 1.20 18.41 2.85
C TYR A 809 1.92 17.28 3.59
N LEU A 810 1.18 16.29 4.10
CA LEU A 810 1.73 15.17 4.87
C LEU A 810 2.61 14.25 4.00
N ASN A 811 2.21 13.99 2.76
CA ASN A 811 2.97 13.18 1.81
C ASN A 811 4.28 13.84 1.37
N HIS A 812 4.43 15.14 1.62
CA HIS A 812 5.68 15.85 1.39
C HIS A 812 6.70 15.66 2.51
N LEU A 813 6.29 15.12 3.67
CA LEU A 813 7.17 14.85 4.80
C LEU A 813 7.73 13.42 4.72
N PRO A 814 9.02 13.21 5.02
CA PRO A 814 9.73 11.95 4.78
C PRO A 814 9.48 10.83 5.80
N ASP A 815 8.87 11.12 6.95
CA ASP A 815 8.68 10.15 8.04
C ASP A 815 7.35 10.35 8.78
N GLU A 816 6.76 9.25 9.27
CA GLU A 816 5.47 9.21 9.97
C GLU A 816 5.45 10.06 11.27
N ASN A 817 6.57 10.21 11.96
CA ASN A 817 6.62 11.06 13.15
C ASN A 817 6.50 12.55 12.80
N LEU A 818 7.05 12.97 11.65
CA LEU A 818 6.91 14.35 11.17
C LEU A 818 5.48 14.62 10.72
N LYS A 819 4.85 13.67 10.00
CA LYS A 819 3.42 13.73 9.65
C LYS A 819 2.55 13.89 10.91
N LYS A 820 2.78 13.08 11.95
CA LYS A 820 2.08 13.19 13.25
C LYS A 820 2.32 14.53 13.95
N LYS A 821 3.55 15.05 13.93
CA LYS A 821 3.88 16.36 14.51
C LYS A 821 3.19 17.51 13.79
N LEU A 822 3.19 17.51 12.46
CA LEU A 822 2.50 18.54 11.66
C LEU A 822 0.99 18.48 11.92
N LYS A 823 0.39 17.29 11.88
CA LYS A 823 -1.04 17.10 12.13
C LYS A 823 -1.44 17.56 13.54
N ARG A 824 -0.65 17.21 14.56
CA ARG A 824 -0.86 17.66 15.95
C ARG A 824 -0.75 19.18 16.10
N THR A 825 0.25 19.80 15.50
CA THR A 825 0.47 21.26 15.60
C THR A 825 -0.62 22.03 14.86
N TYR A 826 -1.06 21.54 13.71
CA TYR A 826 -2.23 22.05 13.02
C TYR A 826 -3.49 22.03 13.90
N PHE A 827 -3.80 20.90 14.57
CA PHE A 827 -4.95 20.83 15.47
C PHE A 827 -4.84 21.81 16.63
N ASN A 828 -3.66 21.88 17.27
CA ASN A 828 -3.41 22.86 18.34
C ASN A 828 -3.66 24.30 17.88
N LEU A 829 -3.19 24.67 16.68
CA LEU A 829 -3.40 26.01 16.12
C LEU A 829 -4.86 26.30 15.78
N CYS A 830 -5.61 25.27 15.39
CA CYS A 830 -7.04 25.39 15.12
C CYS A 830 -7.87 25.53 16.41
N GLU A 831 -7.39 25.00 17.53
CA GLU A 831 -8.03 25.14 18.84
C GLU A 831 -7.72 26.49 19.51
N VAL A 832 -6.48 26.96 19.42
CA VAL A 832 -6.02 28.19 20.10
C VAL A 832 -6.46 29.46 19.37
N GLU A 833 -6.59 29.40 18.04
CA GLU A 833 -6.92 30.55 17.21
C GLU A 833 -8.17 30.30 16.40
N LYS A 834 -9.06 31.29 16.30
CA LYS A 834 -10.23 31.19 15.43
C LYS A 834 -9.80 30.92 13.98
N VAL A 835 -10.24 29.79 13.42
CA VAL A 835 -9.95 29.38 12.04
C VAL A 835 -11.05 29.87 11.11
N ASN A 836 -10.67 30.47 9.98
CA ASN A 836 -11.61 30.72 8.90
C ASN A 836 -11.90 29.42 8.14
N GLN A 837 -13.15 28.96 8.23
CA GLN A 837 -13.64 27.71 7.65
C GLN A 837 -14.36 27.92 6.32
N TYR A 838 -14.17 29.08 5.69
CA TYR A 838 -14.77 29.44 4.42
C TYR A 838 -14.66 28.31 3.36
N THR A 839 -15.79 28.02 2.73
CA THR A 839 -15.88 27.07 1.63
C THR A 839 -16.52 27.75 0.42
N HIS A 840 -16.01 27.41 -0.77
CA HIS A 840 -16.56 27.86 -2.04
C HIS A 840 -16.70 26.66 -2.95
N ARG A 841 -17.92 26.39 -3.41
CA ARG A 841 -18.27 25.24 -4.25
C ARG A 841 -18.82 25.71 -5.58
N LEU A 842 -18.38 25.04 -6.63
CA LEU A 842 -18.86 25.26 -7.99
C LEU A 842 -19.54 24.00 -8.50
N TYR A 843 -20.78 24.16 -8.95
CA TYR A 843 -21.56 23.13 -9.63
C TYR A 843 -21.71 23.53 -11.09
N ALA A 844 -21.00 22.85 -11.98
CA ALA A 844 -21.00 23.12 -13.41
C ALA A 844 -21.88 22.13 -14.16
N PHE A 845 -22.68 22.66 -15.08
CA PHE A 845 -23.54 21.94 -15.99
C PHE A 845 -23.27 22.45 -17.40
N ALA A 846 -23.08 21.55 -18.36
CA ALA A 846 -22.85 21.94 -19.74
C ALA A 846 -23.27 20.84 -20.71
N THR A 847 -23.35 21.16 -21.99
CA THR A 847 -23.73 20.21 -23.05
C THR A 847 -22.64 20.16 -24.11
N LYS A 848 -22.26 18.97 -24.58
CA LYS A 848 -21.33 18.82 -25.71
C LYS A 848 -21.95 19.41 -26.98
N GLY A 849 -21.22 20.33 -27.62
CA GLY A 849 -21.64 20.93 -28.89
C GLY A 849 -21.56 19.93 -30.05
N ASP A 850 -22.28 20.25 -31.14
CA ASP A 850 -22.21 19.52 -32.41
C ASP A 850 -20.84 19.58 -33.08
#